data_AF-A0A3B8YRT7-F1
#
_entry.id   AF-A0A3B8YRT7-F1
#
_cell.length_a   1.000
_cell.length_b   1.000
_cell.length_c   1.000
_cell.angle_alpha   90.00
_cell.angle_beta   90.00
_cell.angle_gamma   90.00
#
_symmetry.space_group_name_H-M   'P 1'
#
loop_
_entity.id
_entity.type
_entity.pdbx_description
1 polymer ?
#
loop_
_entity_poly.entity_id
_entity_poly.type
_entity_poly.pdbx_seq_one_letter_code
_entity_poly.pdbx_strand_id
1 'polypeptide(L)'
;MRFVVTSSATRNVTCSTKAPSSAGSSRWTSRAGSRCWNSSRGFDAETIASRRRRRCSTRPTRASSTSTITPRNTTTGTTPARTWATSPTPRRRGPTVSCSRSSTAAPSTPTSTATAGWWWILEPSSGRTEFVPGRRSRPGTNRVQVLLIILAAVVLLPAPEGGFPARLEPLASIGLVLGGIGILLIVAALNARVLQRRLAGDRPLREFERAARSLRFVQWAAVGIVAAGVLGTGFREAVRGYVGDFLVIDEALTMAPALFAIVAAWWIFHPFEVRARDATLIRRLDEGLPVQAAPSRSAWVAMQFRTQVLILLVPLGLLAVTGDVFEALIARSSYQPPGWLATAMPASLVIPIAILAPALVVRLLGARPLPEGEVRTTLESMCDRAGVRVRNILLWPTGGRLVNAAVTGFVGRLRWVLLTDGLLETLRREQVMAVMAHELAHARRRHMPWMGVGLVAMSMVLAEAIDPILLEVRSARIEAGGAEAAIVSDLWWMDIAATAVVLAGTLVGFGWISRRFERQADAFAAVRMSVDAEDRPLGTVSVEGVDAMRSALTAVAGVNGVDLKRFTWRHGSIASRQRHLLGLIHRPIDRLPIDRVVRTIEIASVVAIVLVVGRWYLVTSAEPSIFEDPAFGTPEVAFSLRE
;
A
#
# COMPACT_ATOMS: atom_id res chain seq x y z
N MET A 1 -18.78 40.36 33.00
CA MET A 1 -18.08 41.64 32.74
C MET A 1 -17.60 41.69 31.30
N ARG A 2 -18.05 42.69 30.53
CA ARG A 2 -17.56 43.08 29.18
C ARG A 2 -18.07 44.50 28.90
N PHE A 3 -17.18 45.42 28.57
CA PHE A 3 -17.37 46.83 28.15
C PHE A 3 -16.00 47.29 27.61
N VAL A 4 -15.79 48.19 26.63
CA VAL A 4 -16.56 49.23 25.90
C VAL A 4 -16.21 49.03 24.38
N VAL A 5 -17.08 49.03 23.35
CA VAL A 5 -18.00 50.05 22.76
C VAL A 5 -17.22 51.17 22.01
N THR A 6 -17.67 51.85 20.93
CA THR A 6 -18.90 51.81 20.06
C THR A 6 -18.61 51.04 18.74
N SER A 7 -19.12 51.24 17.48
CA SER A 7 -20.10 52.06 16.73
C SER A 7 -20.67 51.17 15.59
N SER A 8 -21.85 51.26 14.94
CA SER A 8 -22.88 52.28 14.60
C SER A 8 -22.65 53.05 13.27
N ALA A 9 -23.62 53.16 12.31
CA ALA A 9 -25.05 52.77 12.34
C ALA A 9 -25.77 52.58 10.95
N THR A 10 -26.98 51.97 10.99
CA THR A 10 -28.19 52.13 10.09
C THR A 10 -28.17 51.67 8.60
N ARG A 11 -29.06 50.78 8.10
CA ARG A 11 -30.56 50.79 7.81
C ARG A 11 -30.92 51.46 6.46
N ASN A 12 -31.91 51.07 5.62
CA ASN A 12 -33.02 50.08 5.55
C ASN A 12 -33.09 49.51 4.09
N VAL A 13 -33.58 48.31 3.72
CA VAL A 13 -34.94 47.69 3.74
C VAL A 13 -36.04 48.40 2.93
N THR A 14 -36.44 47.85 1.77
CA THR A 14 -37.85 47.59 1.31
C THR A 14 -37.91 46.77 0.01
N CYS A 15 -39.03 46.09 -0.26
CA CYS A 15 -39.30 45.31 -1.49
C CYS A 15 -40.11 46.08 -2.54
N SER A 16 -40.06 45.66 -3.82
CA SER A 16 -41.23 45.69 -4.72
C SER A 16 -41.09 44.72 -5.91
N THR A 17 -42.17 44.53 -6.66
CA THR A 17 -42.33 43.54 -7.74
C THR A 17 -42.40 44.18 -9.14
N LYS A 18 -41.92 43.45 -10.16
CA LYS A 18 -42.56 43.16 -11.48
C LYS A 18 -41.53 42.91 -12.59
N ALA A 19 -41.98 42.21 -13.63
CA ALA A 19 -41.35 42.03 -14.94
C ALA A 19 -42.41 42.33 -16.03
N PRO A 20 -42.19 42.11 -17.34
CA PRO A 20 -40.96 42.14 -18.17
C PRO A 20 -41.09 43.10 -19.39
N SER A 21 -40.02 43.38 -20.15
CA SER A 21 -40.12 43.60 -21.64
C SER A 21 -38.79 43.81 -22.42
N SER A 22 -38.78 43.28 -23.65
CA SER A 22 -38.14 43.68 -24.92
C SER A 22 -36.93 44.64 -25.06
N ALA A 23 -35.88 44.11 -25.72
CA ALA A 23 -35.29 44.52 -27.02
C ALA A 23 -34.45 45.82 -27.22
N GLY A 24 -33.56 45.75 -28.24
CA GLY A 24 -32.61 46.80 -28.69
C GLY A 24 -31.16 46.29 -28.66
N SER A 25 -30.63 45.61 -29.68
CA SER A 25 -30.00 46.13 -30.92
C SER A 25 -28.66 46.89 -30.67
N SER A 26 -27.62 46.84 -31.52
CA SER A 26 -27.47 46.29 -32.87
C SER A 26 -25.98 46.02 -33.24
N ARG A 27 -25.73 45.19 -34.25
CA ARG A 27 -24.86 45.49 -35.41
C ARG A 27 -24.95 44.41 -36.49
N TRP A 28 -24.64 44.79 -37.73
CA TRP A 28 -24.83 43.98 -38.95
C TRP A 28 -23.53 43.37 -39.47
N THR A 29 -23.63 42.28 -40.23
CA THR A 29 -23.21 42.24 -41.65
C THR A 29 -23.74 40.97 -42.32
N SER A 30 -23.81 40.94 -43.66
CA SER A 30 -24.58 39.95 -44.42
C SER A 30 -23.83 39.36 -45.60
N ARG A 31 -24.15 38.11 -45.94
CA ARG A 31 -24.40 37.66 -47.32
C ARG A 31 -25.08 36.29 -47.34
N ALA A 32 -25.94 36.09 -48.33
CA ALA A 32 -26.64 34.83 -48.59
C ALA A 32 -26.23 34.29 -49.97
N GLY A 33 -26.42 32.99 -50.19
CA GLY A 33 -26.15 32.33 -51.47
C GLY A 33 -26.74 30.94 -51.51
N SER A 34 -27.94 30.80 -52.09
CA SER A 34 -28.62 29.53 -52.30
C SER A 34 -28.58 29.13 -53.77
N ARG A 35 -28.71 27.82 -54.04
CA ARG A 35 -29.38 27.29 -55.25
C ARG A 35 -29.76 25.83 -55.06
N CYS A 36 -30.87 25.45 -55.66
CA CYS A 36 -31.43 24.10 -55.61
C CYS A 36 -30.87 23.24 -56.75
N TRP A 37 -31.17 21.94 -56.75
CA TRP A 37 -32.08 21.41 -57.77
C TRP A 37 -32.76 20.12 -57.32
N ASN A 38 -33.77 19.70 -58.08
CA ASN A 38 -34.69 18.60 -57.78
C ASN A 38 -34.63 17.59 -58.94
N SER A 39 -34.64 16.29 -58.63
CA SER A 39 -35.00 15.26 -59.62
C SER A 39 -35.57 14.02 -58.93
N SER A 40 -36.52 13.38 -59.60
CA SER A 40 -37.34 12.29 -59.07
C SER A 40 -37.14 10.98 -59.84
N ARG A 41 -37.30 9.87 -59.12
CA ARG A 41 -37.65 8.48 -59.52
C ARG A 41 -37.38 7.60 -58.28
N GLY A 42 -38.22 6.66 -57.87
CA GLY A 42 -39.49 6.19 -58.41
C GLY A 42 -39.49 4.66 -58.54
N PHE A 43 -40.66 4.05 -58.35
CA PHE A 43 -40.95 2.61 -58.47
C PHE A 43 -40.44 1.66 -57.37
N ASP A 44 -41.36 1.43 -56.44
CA ASP A 44 -42.03 0.14 -56.21
C ASP A 44 -41.29 -1.06 -55.62
N ALA A 45 -42.08 -1.88 -54.92
CA ALA A 45 -41.73 -3.21 -54.47
C ALA A 45 -42.33 -4.26 -55.40
N GLU A 46 -41.65 -5.39 -55.61
CA GLU A 46 -42.25 -6.71 -55.42
C GLU A 46 -41.21 -7.85 -55.44
N THR A 47 -41.57 -8.95 -54.80
CA THR A 47 -41.49 -10.36 -55.24
C THR A 47 -40.39 -10.71 -56.29
N ILE A 48 -39.50 -11.66 -56.02
CA ILE A 48 -39.77 -13.09 -56.33
C ILE A 48 -38.89 -14.06 -55.50
N ALA A 49 -39.46 -15.23 -55.18
CA ALA A 49 -38.79 -16.33 -54.50
C ALA A 49 -37.81 -17.10 -55.44
N SER A 50 -36.91 -17.96 -54.96
CA SER A 50 -37.35 -19.28 -54.49
C SER A 50 -36.21 -20.25 -54.19
N ARG A 51 -36.63 -21.35 -53.54
CA ARG A 51 -35.99 -22.66 -53.31
C ARG A 51 -35.38 -22.82 -51.91
N ARG A 52 -35.64 -23.90 -51.18
CA ARG A 52 -36.70 -24.94 -51.08
C ARG A 52 -36.10 -25.99 -50.13
N ARG A 53 -36.94 -26.59 -49.28
CA ARG A 53 -36.67 -27.84 -48.52
C ARG A 53 -35.73 -27.63 -47.29
N ARG A 54 -36.21 -27.85 -46.05
CA ARG A 54 -36.72 -29.07 -45.35
C ARG A 54 -35.56 -29.93 -44.81
N ARG A 55 -35.67 -30.54 -43.62
CA ARG A 55 -36.51 -30.30 -42.42
C ARG A 55 -35.88 -31.11 -41.25
N CYS A 56 -36.43 -30.96 -40.05
CA CYS A 56 -36.05 -31.63 -38.80
C CYS A 56 -35.68 -33.12 -38.90
N SER A 57 -34.73 -33.55 -38.06
CA SER A 57 -34.83 -34.79 -37.27
C SER A 57 -34.18 -34.59 -35.88
N THR A 58 -34.36 -35.53 -34.96
CA THR A 58 -34.16 -35.33 -33.52
C THR A 58 -33.42 -36.49 -32.85
N ARG A 59 -32.59 -36.16 -31.83
CA ARG A 59 -32.10 -37.09 -30.78
C ARG A 59 -31.15 -38.20 -31.33
N PRO A 60 -30.49 -39.05 -30.50
CA PRO A 60 -30.87 -39.53 -29.17
C PRO A 60 -29.88 -39.31 -28.01
N THR A 61 -30.40 -39.56 -26.81
CA THR A 61 -29.66 -39.83 -25.57
C THR A 61 -29.11 -41.26 -25.55
N ARG A 62 -28.05 -41.51 -24.77
CA ARG A 62 -27.71 -42.85 -24.26
C ARG A 62 -27.41 -42.79 -22.76
N ALA A 63 -27.60 -43.88 -22.03
CA ALA A 63 -27.52 -43.97 -20.58
C ALA A 63 -26.88 -45.32 -20.15
N SER A 64 -26.75 -45.52 -18.83
CA SER A 64 -26.01 -46.61 -18.13
C SER A 64 -24.47 -46.48 -18.21
N SER A 65 -23.67 -47.00 -17.25
CA SER A 65 -23.96 -48.06 -16.26
C SER A 65 -23.29 -47.90 -14.86
N THR A 66 -24.07 -48.24 -13.83
CA THR A 66 -23.81 -49.08 -12.63
C THR A 66 -22.50 -49.02 -11.78
N SER A 67 -22.68 -48.86 -10.45
CA SER A 67 -21.89 -49.43 -9.31
C SER A 67 -20.40 -49.01 -9.14
N THR A 68 -19.74 -49.09 -7.97
CA THR A 68 -19.95 -49.94 -6.76
C THR A 68 -19.55 -49.22 -5.45
N ILE A 69 -20.13 -49.64 -4.31
CA ILE A 69 -19.74 -49.21 -2.95
C ILE A 69 -18.81 -50.25 -2.31
N THR A 70 -17.69 -49.82 -1.71
CA THR A 70 -17.03 -50.58 -0.61
C THR A 70 -16.16 -49.68 0.25
N PRO A 71 -16.34 -49.63 1.59
CA PRO A 71 -15.37 -49.11 2.55
C PRO A 71 -14.44 -50.22 3.06
N ARG A 72 -13.30 -49.87 3.68
CA ARG A 72 -12.63 -50.78 4.63
C ARG A 72 -11.98 -50.05 5.79
N ASN A 73 -12.18 -50.64 6.98
CA ASN A 73 -11.80 -50.16 8.30
C ASN A 73 -10.38 -50.58 8.70
N THR A 74 -9.81 -49.84 9.67
CA THR A 74 -8.95 -50.33 10.78
C THR A 74 -7.60 -51.00 10.44
N THR A 75 -6.65 -51.24 11.36
CA THR A 75 -6.68 -51.31 12.85
C THR A 75 -5.28 -51.04 13.45
N THR A 76 -5.21 -50.78 14.78
CA THR A 76 -3.99 -50.87 15.66
C THR A 76 -2.81 -49.92 15.30
N GLY A 77 -1.95 -49.42 16.19
CA GLY A 77 -1.35 -49.93 17.44
C GLY A 77 0.19 -49.75 17.27
N THR A 78 1.05 -49.49 18.25
CA THR A 78 0.95 -49.53 19.73
C THR A 78 2.10 -48.69 20.33
N THR A 79 2.04 -48.30 21.61
CA THR A 79 3.15 -47.61 22.34
C THR A 79 3.82 -48.57 23.34
N PRO A 80 5.17 -48.59 23.40
CA PRO A 80 5.89 -48.24 24.66
C PRO A 80 7.12 -47.32 24.37
N ALA A 81 7.68 -46.48 25.24
CA ALA A 81 7.71 -46.29 26.70
C ALA A 81 8.98 -46.85 27.42
N ARG A 82 9.73 -45.94 28.09
CA ARG A 82 10.94 -46.15 28.95
C ARG A 82 12.22 -46.56 28.18
N THR A 83 13.46 -46.41 28.68
CA THR A 83 14.04 -46.14 30.03
C THR A 83 15.25 -45.17 30.01
N TRP A 84 15.54 -44.51 31.15
CA TRP A 84 16.86 -44.11 31.78
C TRP A 84 18.16 -44.27 30.94
N ALA A 85 19.20 -43.42 30.97
CA ALA A 85 19.85 -42.66 32.06
C ALA A 85 20.88 -41.63 31.42
N THR A 86 21.78 -40.84 32.04
CA THR A 86 22.20 -40.46 33.43
C THR A 86 23.00 -39.12 33.39
N SER A 87 23.43 -38.55 34.53
CA SER A 87 24.44 -37.46 34.64
C SER A 87 25.83 -38.00 35.06
N PRO A 88 26.95 -37.25 34.88
CA PRO A 88 27.39 -36.34 35.96
C PRO A 88 28.16 -35.06 35.54
N THR A 89 28.26 -34.09 36.47
CA THR A 89 29.25 -32.98 36.53
C THR A 89 30.40 -33.39 37.50
N PRO A 90 31.43 -32.57 37.87
CA PRO A 90 31.73 -31.16 37.55
C PRO A 90 33.22 -30.85 37.26
N ARG A 91 33.56 -29.56 37.03
CA ARG A 91 34.74 -28.90 37.65
C ARG A 91 34.69 -27.37 37.57
N ARG A 92 35.29 -26.69 38.56
CA ARG A 92 35.53 -25.23 38.61
C ARG A 92 36.98 -24.91 38.21
N ARG A 93 37.22 -23.75 37.61
CA ARG A 93 38.33 -22.83 37.96
C ARG A 93 37.88 -21.37 37.82
N GLY A 94 38.55 -20.47 38.53
CA GLY A 94 38.25 -19.02 38.56
C GLY A 94 39.06 -18.22 37.53
N PRO A 95 38.87 -16.88 37.49
CA PRO A 95 39.32 -16.03 36.39
C PRO A 95 40.75 -15.50 36.53
N THR A 96 41.32 -15.07 35.40
CA THR A 96 42.46 -14.15 35.32
C THR A 96 42.01 -12.90 34.54
N VAL A 97 42.18 -11.72 35.14
CA VAL A 97 41.79 -10.43 34.54
C VAL A 97 43.00 -9.77 33.87
N SER A 98 42.80 -9.25 32.67
CA SER A 98 43.67 -8.24 32.07
C SER A 98 42.82 -7.24 31.28
N CYS A 99 42.75 -5.99 31.74
CA CYS A 99 41.99 -4.94 31.08
C CYS A 99 42.82 -4.23 30.01
N SER A 100 42.22 -3.97 28.85
CA SER A 100 42.59 -2.86 27.97
C SER A 100 41.30 -2.18 27.50
N ARG A 101 41.18 -0.86 27.72
CA ARG A 101 39.98 -0.09 27.35
C ARG A 101 40.01 0.28 25.87
N SER A 102 38.92 0.00 25.15
CA SER A 102 38.59 0.64 23.87
C SER A 102 37.09 0.90 23.82
N SER A 103 36.68 2.08 24.31
CA SER A 103 35.29 2.52 24.29
C SER A 103 34.90 2.99 22.89
N THR A 104 34.09 2.20 22.20
CA THR A 104 33.54 2.55 20.88
C THR A 104 32.03 2.38 20.92
N ALA A 105 31.29 3.49 21.01
CA ALA A 105 29.82 3.46 21.04
C ALA A 105 29.30 3.02 19.66
N ALA A 106 28.64 1.86 19.59
CA ALA A 106 28.06 1.38 18.35
C ALA A 106 26.94 2.33 17.86
N PRO A 107 26.92 2.73 16.58
CA PRO A 107 25.88 3.60 16.05
C PRO A 107 24.54 2.85 15.98
N SER A 108 23.64 3.13 16.92
CA SER A 108 22.31 2.54 16.98
C SER A 108 21.47 2.92 15.76
N THR A 109 21.35 2.01 14.79
CA THR A 109 20.72 2.30 13.50
C THR A 109 19.20 2.50 13.62
N PRO A 110 18.64 3.64 13.15
CA PRO A 110 17.20 3.88 13.17
C PRO A 110 16.49 3.06 12.10
N THR A 111 16.09 1.83 12.46
CA THR A 111 15.44 0.89 11.53
C THR A 111 14.13 1.48 10.99
N SER A 112 14.03 1.65 9.66
CA SER A 112 13.02 2.49 8.98
C SER A 112 11.60 1.90 8.88
N THR A 113 11.05 1.48 10.02
CA THR A 113 9.74 0.83 10.19
C THR A 113 8.53 1.73 9.86
N ALA A 114 8.73 3.04 9.71
CA ALA A 114 7.68 4.04 9.49
C ALA A 114 6.90 3.92 8.16
N THR A 115 7.41 3.15 7.18
CA THR A 115 6.81 3.06 5.84
C THR A 115 5.47 2.30 5.78
N ALA A 116 5.11 1.54 6.82
CA ALA A 116 3.97 0.63 6.81
C ALA A 116 2.57 1.31 6.80
N GLY A 117 2.47 2.58 7.21
CA GLY A 117 1.18 3.26 7.40
C GLY A 117 0.39 3.57 6.12
N TRP A 118 1.06 3.70 4.96
CA TRP A 118 0.47 4.34 3.78
C TRP A 118 -0.22 3.38 2.79
N TRP A 119 0.06 2.08 2.90
CA TRP A 119 -0.27 1.06 1.90
C TRP A 119 -1.75 0.70 1.76
N TRP A 120 -2.57 1.12 2.71
CA TRP A 120 -3.94 0.64 2.85
C TRP A 120 -4.90 1.09 1.75
N ILE A 121 -4.61 2.24 1.13
CA ILE A 121 -5.54 2.99 0.29
C ILE A 121 -5.55 2.48 -1.18
N LEU A 122 -4.47 1.81 -1.65
CA LEU A 122 -4.16 1.75 -3.09
C LEU A 122 -3.73 0.40 -3.72
N GLU A 123 -3.46 -0.70 -3.00
CA GLU A 123 -2.90 -1.90 -3.67
C GLU A 123 -3.86 -2.53 -4.70
N PRO A 124 -3.51 -2.60 -6.01
CA PRO A 124 -4.31 -3.28 -7.01
C PRO A 124 -3.79 -4.72 -7.19
N SER A 125 -4.45 -5.68 -6.53
CA SER A 125 -4.20 -7.13 -6.45
C SER A 125 -3.01 -7.73 -7.25
N SER A 126 -1.92 -8.02 -6.53
CA SER A 126 -0.69 -8.67 -7.01
C SER A 126 -0.83 -10.21 -7.27
N GLY A 127 0.14 -10.81 -7.98
CA GLY A 127 0.25 -12.29 -8.15
C GLY A 127 0.01 -12.85 -9.57
N ARG A 128 0.67 -13.98 -9.88
CA ARG A 128 0.70 -14.67 -11.21
C ARG A 128 -0.60 -15.43 -11.52
N THR A 129 -0.80 -15.80 -12.79
CA THR A 129 -1.89 -16.67 -13.27
C THR A 129 -1.32 -17.92 -13.93
N GLU A 130 -1.66 -19.10 -13.41
CA GLU A 130 -1.53 -20.36 -14.14
C GLU A 130 -2.82 -20.71 -14.89
N PHE A 131 -2.76 -21.73 -15.74
CA PHE A 131 -3.64 -21.86 -16.90
C PHE A 131 -4.86 -22.74 -16.64
N VAL A 132 -6.06 -22.21 -16.90
CA VAL A 132 -7.32 -22.98 -17.02
C VAL A 132 -8.06 -22.50 -18.28
N PRO A 133 -8.57 -23.39 -19.16
CA PRO A 133 -9.23 -22.97 -20.39
C PRO A 133 -10.65 -22.43 -20.12
N GLY A 134 -10.87 -21.12 -20.25
CA GLY A 134 -12.23 -20.56 -20.27
C GLY A 134 -12.40 -19.15 -19.70
N ARG A 135 -12.28 -18.13 -20.57
CA ARG A 135 -12.65 -16.70 -20.36
C ARG A 135 -11.83 -15.86 -19.35
N ARG A 136 -11.55 -14.61 -19.78
CA ARG A 136 -11.20 -13.42 -18.97
C ARG A 136 -9.85 -13.43 -18.21
N SER A 137 -8.73 -13.50 -18.93
CA SER A 137 -7.49 -12.85 -18.45
C SER A 137 -7.72 -11.33 -18.32
N ARG A 138 -7.30 -10.74 -17.19
CA ARG A 138 -7.45 -9.31 -16.86
C ARG A 138 -6.11 -8.57 -16.95
N PRO A 139 -6.07 -7.25 -17.20
CA PRO A 139 -4.83 -6.49 -17.26
C PRO A 139 -4.02 -6.60 -15.96
N GLY A 140 -2.78 -7.12 -16.06
CA GLY A 140 -1.88 -7.23 -14.91
C GLY A 140 -1.52 -5.86 -14.35
N THR A 141 -1.81 -5.66 -13.07
CA THR A 141 -1.80 -4.37 -12.38
C THR A 141 -0.42 -3.71 -12.31
N ASN A 142 -0.40 -2.36 -12.30
CA ASN A 142 0.83 -1.56 -12.28
C ASN A 142 1.53 -1.69 -10.92
N ARG A 143 2.73 -2.29 -10.89
CA ARG A 143 3.52 -2.51 -9.67
C ARG A 143 4.47 -1.37 -9.33
N VAL A 144 4.21 -0.16 -9.84
CA VAL A 144 5.15 0.98 -9.72
C VAL A 144 5.39 1.34 -8.26
N GLN A 145 4.38 1.27 -7.38
CA GLN A 145 4.59 1.52 -5.95
C GLN A 145 5.62 0.55 -5.32
N VAL A 146 5.64 -0.72 -5.71
CA VAL A 146 6.68 -1.69 -5.25
C VAL A 146 8.04 -1.35 -5.84
N LEU A 147 8.09 -0.96 -7.12
CA LEU A 147 9.31 -0.48 -7.76
C LEU A 147 9.87 0.79 -7.10
N LEU A 148 9.01 1.67 -6.61
CA LEU A 148 9.38 2.88 -5.88
C LEU A 148 9.85 2.59 -4.45
N ILE A 149 9.31 1.57 -3.77
CA ILE A 149 9.93 1.06 -2.53
C ILE A 149 11.35 0.60 -2.82
N ILE A 150 11.54 -0.25 -3.84
CA ILE A 150 12.86 -0.81 -4.18
C ILE A 150 13.84 0.32 -4.54
N LEU A 151 13.41 1.26 -5.39
CA LEU A 151 14.21 2.42 -5.76
C LEU A 151 14.60 3.27 -4.54
N ALA A 152 13.64 3.62 -3.68
CA ALA A 152 13.91 4.42 -2.49
C ALA A 152 14.78 3.66 -1.47
N ALA A 153 14.56 2.37 -1.26
CA ALA A 153 15.31 1.55 -0.31
C ALA A 153 16.76 1.30 -0.76
N VAL A 154 17.03 1.25 -2.08
CA VAL A 154 18.41 1.19 -2.60
C VAL A 154 19.09 2.55 -2.53
N VAL A 155 18.38 3.64 -2.82
CA VAL A 155 18.95 5.00 -2.78
C VAL A 155 19.19 5.49 -1.34
N LEU A 156 18.29 5.20 -0.41
CA LEU A 156 18.42 5.49 1.03
C LEU A 156 19.27 4.47 1.80
N LEU A 157 19.86 3.48 1.13
CA LEU A 157 20.74 2.52 1.78
C LEU A 157 21.99 3.26 2.30
N PRO A 158 22.37 3.14 3.59
CA PRO A 158 23.63 3.68 4.05
C PRO A 158 24.77 2.95 3.34
N ALA A 159 25.72 3.71 2.80
CA ALA A 159 26.94 3.13 2.26
C ALA A 159 27.78 2.55 3.42
N PRO A 160 28.40 1.37 3.27
CA PRO A 160 29.34 0.85 4.26
C PRO A 160 30.56 1.77 4.37
N GLU A 161 31.32 1.67 5.45
CA GLU A 161 32.59 2.39 5.57
C GLU A 161 33.56 1.93 4.46
N GLY A 162 34.10 2.89 3.70
CA GLY A 162 34.82 2.63 2.43
C GLY A 162 33.94 2.65 1.16
N GLY A 163 32.62 2.50 1.30
CA GLY A 163 31.63 2.54 0.21
C GLY A 163 31.56 1.25 -0.62
N PHE A 164 30.63 1.21 -1.59
CA PHE A 164 30.45 0.03 -2.43
C PHE A 164 31.65 -0.21 -3.38
N PRO A 165 32.01 -1.48 -3.66
CA PRO A 165 33.12 -1.82 -4.54
C PRO A 165 32.82 -1.43 -6.00
N ALA A 166 33.88 -1.13 -6.75
CA ALA A 166 33.85 -0.61 -8.13
C ALA A 166 33.18 0.78 -8.27
N ARG A 167 33.93 1.84 -7.92
CA ARG A 167 33.59 3.21 -8.31
C ARG A 167 34.08 3.48 -9.74
N LEU A 168 33.20 3.94 -10.62
CA LEU A 168 33.61 4.57 -11.88
C LEU A 168 33.89 6.06 -11.64
N GLU A 169 34.62 6.69 -12.56
CA GLU A 169 34.71 8.16 -12.62
C GLU A 169 33.29 8.78 -12.59
N PRO A 170 33.03 9.88 -11.82
CA PRO A 170 31.68 10.38 -11.61
C PRO A 170 30.90 10.65 -12.90
N LEU A 171 31.55 11.26 -13.91
CA LEU A 171 30.95 11.50 -15.22
C LEU A 171 30.65 10.20 -16.00
N ALA A 172 31.47 9.17 -15.86
CA ALA A 172 31.24 7.87 -16.50
C ALA A 172 30.08 7.12 -15.81
N SER A 173 30.00 7.19 -14.48
CA SER A 173 28.90 6.62 -13.69
C SER A 173 27.54 7.27 -14.05
N ILE A 174 27.50 8.60 -14.08
CA ILE A 174 26.32 9.38 -14.50
C ILE A 174 25.98 9.11 -15.97
N GLY A 175 26.98 9.12 -16.86
CA GLY A 175 26.81 8.87 -18.29
C GLY A 175 26.25 7.48 -18.60
N LEU A 176 26.69 6.45 -17.87
CA LEU A 176 26.19 5.08 -18.01
C LEU A 176 24.71 4.97 -17.63
N VAL A 177 24.32 5.54 -16.48
CA VAL A 177 22.92 5.51 -16.00
C VAL A 177 22.01 6.30 -16.95
N LEU A 178 22.38 7.53 -17.32
CA LEU A 178 21.57 8.35 -18.23
C LEU A 178 21.51 7.77 -19.65
N GLY A 179 22.62 7.25 -20.17
CA GLY A 179 22.68 6.57 -21.47
C GLY A 179 21.82 5.30 -21.50
N GLY A 180 21.89 4.47 -20.45
CA GLY A 180 21.05 3.27 -20.30
C GLY A 180 19.56 3.59 -20.28
N ILE A 181 19.16 4.63 -19.54
CA ILE A 181 17.77 5.14 -19.52
C ILE A 181 17.35 5.67 -20.90
N GLY A 182 18.23 6.43 -21.59
CA GLY A 182 17.97 6.93 -22.95
C GLY A 182 17.72 5.81 -23.96
N ILE A 183 18.60 4.81 -24.01
CA ILE A 183 18.48 3.63 -24.88
C ILE A 183 17.19 2.86 -24.56
N LEU A 184 16.90 2.63 -23.28
CA LEU A 184 15.67 1.96 -22.83
C LEU A 184 14.41 2.66 -23.33
N LEU A 185 14.36 3.99 -23.28
CA LEU A 185 13.22 4.78 -23.74
C LEU A 185 13.09 4.82 -25.27
N ILE A 186 14.21 4.84 -26.01
CA ILE A 186 14.21 4.73 -27.48
C ILE A 186 13.64 3.37 -27.90
N VAL A 187 14.13 2.27 -27.31
CA VAL A 187 13.64 0.91 -27.55
C VAL A 187 12.16 0.78 -27.18
N ALA A 188 11.74 1.36 -26.05
CA ALA A 188 10.34 1.40 -25.63
C ALA A 188 9.44 2.10 -26.65
N ALA A 189 9.86 3.26 -27.16
CA ALA A 189 9.11 4.03 -28.15
C ALA A 189 9.01 3.32 -29.52
N LEU A 190 10.09 2.67 -29.98
CA LEU A 190 10.10 1.87 -31.20
C LEU A 190 9.17 0.65 -31.08
N ASN A 191 9.28 -0.11 -30.00
CA ASN A 191 8.41 -1.26 -29.72
C ASN A 191 6.93 -0.84 -29.62
N ALA A 192 6.63 0.26 -28.91
CA ALA A 192 5.28 0.80 -28.81
C ALA A 192 4.71 1.17 -30.19
N ARG A 193 5.50 1.80 -31.09
CA ARG A 193 5.08 2.10 -32.47
C ARG A 193 4.79 0.81 -33.28
N VAL A 194 5.61 -0.23 -33.15
CA VAL A 194 5.39 -1.52 -33.82
C VAL A 194 4.11 -2.20 -33.34
N LEU A 195 3.91 -2.27 -32.01
CA LEU A 195 2.70 -2.83 -31.41
C LEU A 195 1.45 -2.00 -31.75
N GLN A 196 1.56 -0.67 -31.87
CA GLN A 196 0.45 0.21 -32.30
C GLN A 196 0.00 -0.01 -33.75
N ARG A 197 0.91 -0.43 -34.65
CA ARG A 197 0.59 -0.85 -36.03
C ARG A 197 -0.08 -2.22 -36.06
N ARG A 198 0.42 -3.18 -35.26
CA ARG A 198 -0.13 -4.56 -35.19
C ARG A 198 -1.53 -4.65 -34.60
N LEU A 199 -1.97 -3.65 -33.83
CA LEU A 199 -3.33 -3.56 -33.29
C LEU A 199 -4.45 -3.47 -34.35
N ALA A 200 -4.13 -3.19 -35.62
CA ALA A 200 -5.09 -3.19 -36.72
C ALA A 200 -5.33 -4.57 -37.37
N GLY A 201 -4.59 -5.62 -36.95
CA GLY A 201 -4.75 -6.99 -37.46
C GLY A 201 -5.49 -7.92 -36.49
N ASP A 202 -5.71 -9.16 -36.93
CA ASP A 202 -6.67 -10.16 -36.41
C ASP A 202 -6.61 -10.53 -34.92
N ARG A 203 -5.61 -10.06 -34.15
CA ARG A 203 -5.33 -10.53 -32.77
C ARG A 203 -5.08 -9.39 -31.77
N PRO A 204 -5.92 -8.34 -31.70
CA PRO A 204 -5.66 -7.14 -30.90
C PRO A 204 -5.42 -7.43 -29.41
N LEU A 205 -6.14 -8.42 -28.83
CA LEU A 205 -5.96 -8.85 -27.44
C LEU A 205 -4.53 -9.25 -27.10
N ARG A 206 -3.82 -9.96 -28.00
CA ARG A 206 -2.43 -10.38 -27.76
C ARG A 206 -1.45 -9.21 -27.82
N GLU A 207 -1.74 -8.19 -28.62
CA GLU A 207 -0.92 -6.99 -28.69
C GLU A 207 -1.12 -6.08 -27.48
N PHE A 208 -2.33 -6.01 -26.90
CA PHE A 208 -2.54 -5.38 -25.59
C PHE A 208 -1.75 -6.09 -24.47
N GLU A 209 -1.76 -7.43 -24.42
CA GLU A 209 -0.96 -8.21 -23.45
C GLU A 209 0.56 -8.06 -23.66
N ARG A 210 1.01 -7.86 -24.91
CA ARG A 210 2.40 -7.52 -25.23
C ARG A 210 2.75 -6.11 -24.76
N ALA A 211 1.93 -5.11 -25.06
CA ALA A 211 2.14 -3.73 -24.62
C ALA A 211 2.16 -3.60 -23.10
N ALA A 212 1.23 -4.24 -22.39
CA ALA A 212 1.19 -4.26 -20.93
C ALA A 212 2.41 -4.97 -20.31
N ARG A 213 2.97 -6.00 -20.97
CA ARG A 213 4.26 -6.60 -20.58
C ARG A 213 5.42 -5.64 -20.84
N SER A 214 5.46 -4.98 -22.00
CA SER A 214 6.52 -4.04 -22.36
C SER A 214 6.58 -2.83 -21.43
N LEU A 215 5.43 -2.22 -21.09
CA LEU A 215 5.36 -1.14 -20.11
C LEU A 215 5.95 -1.55 -18.76
N ARG A 216 5.58 -2.73 -18.25
CA ARG A 216 6.15 -3.25 -16.99
C ARG A 216 7.64 -3.55 -17.11
N PHE A 217 8.11 -4.12 -18.23
CA PHE A 217 9.54 -4.36 -18.46
C PHE A 217 10.34 -3.05 -18.39
N VAL A 218 9.87 -1.99 -19.05
CA VAL A 218 10.53 -0.67 -19.02
C VAL A 218 10.57 -0.09 -17.60
N GLN A 219 9.49 -0.22 -16.83
CA GLN A 219 9.46 0.23 -15.43
C GLN A 219 10.44 -0.55 -14.53
N TRP A 220 10.54 -1.89 -14.70
CA TRP A 220 11.51 -2.72 -13.96
C TRP A 220 12.95 -2.44 -14.39
N ALA A 221 13.21 -2.32 -15.69
CA ALA A 221 14.55 -2.00 -16.22
C ALA A 221 15.03 -0.61 -15.78
N ALA A 222 14.16 0.39 -15.73
CA ALA A 222 14.50 1.74 -15.28
C ALA A 222 14.99 1.78 -13.82
N VAL A 223 14.29 1.09 -12.91
CA VAL A 223 14.74 0.96 -11.52
C VAL A 223 15.98 0.08 -11.42
N GLY A 224 16.08 -1.00 -12.20
CA GLY A 224 17.26 -1.86 -12.25
C GLY A 224 18.53 -1.14 -12.69
N ILE A 225 18.45 -0.23 -13.67
CA ILE A 225 19.59 0.58 -14.14
C ILE A 225 20.09 1.52 -13.04
N VAL A 226 19.17 2.25 -12.36
CA VAL A 226 19.58 3.14 -11.26
C VAL A 226 20.11 2.35 -10.06
N ALA A 227 19.46 1.24 -9.69
CA ALA A 227 19.92 0.39 -8.59
C ALA A 227 21.30 -0.23 -8.85
N ALA A 228 21.58 -0.67 -10.08
CA ALA A 228 22.89 -1.15 -10.49
C ALA A 228 23.95 -0.04 -10.47
N GLY A 229 23.61 1.18 -10.89
CA GLY A 229 24.51 2.33 -10.81
C GLY A 229 24.86 2.70 -9.36
N VAL A 230 23.88 2.72 -8.46
CA VAL A 230 24.11 3.00 -7.03
C VAL A 230 24.99 1.91 -6.40
N LEU A 231 24.64 0.64 -6.58
CA LEU A 231 25.29 -0.48 -5.89
C LEU A 231 26.61 -0.96 -6.53
N GLY A 232 26.93 -0.54 -7.77
CA GLY A 232 28.06 -1.10 -8.52
C GLY A 232 28.78 -0.14 -9.48
N THR A 233 28.45 1.16 -9.50
CA THR A 233 29.29 2.19 -10.16
C THR A 233 29.49 3.47 -9.32
N GLY A 234 28.93 3.53 -8.10
CA GLY A 234 28.99 4.72 -7.25
C GLY A 234 28.14 5.90 -7.74
N PHE A 235 26.97 5.64 -8.33
CA PHE A 235 26.14 6.69 -8.95
C PHE A 235 25.58 7.70 -7.93
N ARG A 236 25.21 7.29 -6.70
CA ARG A 236 24.74 8.23 -5.66
C ARG A 236 25.88 9.14 -5.22
N GLU A 237 27.06 8.57 -5.01
CA GLU A 237 28.30 9.25 -4.64
C GLU A 237 28.73 10.25 -5.72
N ALA A 238 28.58 9.88 -7.00
CA ALA A 238 28.80 10.79 -8.12
C ALA A 238 27.81 11.97 -8.13
N VAL A 239 26.52 11.73 -7.86
CA VAL A 239 25.50 12.79 -7.75
C VAL A 239 25.80 13.70 -6.55
N ARG A 240 26.00 13.15 -5.36
CA ARG A 240 26.33 13.88 -4.11
C ARG A 240 27.63 14.66 -4.22
N GLY A 241 28.61 14.17 -5.00
CA GLY A 241 29.86 14.87 -5.30
C GLY A 241 29.72 16.14 -6.15
N TYR A 242 28.68 16.24 -7.00
CA TYR A 242 28.37 17.46 -7.77
C TYR A 242 27.33 18.36 -7.10
N VAL A 243 26.38 17.77 -6.40
CA VAL A 243 25.24 18.48 -5.79
C VAL A 243 25.60 19.04 -4.41
N GLY A 244 26.46 18.34 -3.66
CA GLY A 244 26.64 18.52 -2.23
C GLY A 244 25.65 17.70 -1.41
N ASP A 245 25.91 17.64 -0.11
CA ASP A 245 25.16 16.85 0.87
C ASP A 245 23.94 17.64 1.41
N PHE A 246 22.93 17.82 0.56
CA PHE A 246 21.80 18.71 0.85
C PHE A 246 20.47 17.95 0.93
N LEU A 247 20.02 17.66 2.15
CA LEU A 247 18.60 17.51 2.54
C LEU A 247 17.69 16.82 1.49
N VAL A 248 17.84 15.52 1.29
CA VAL A 248 17.09 14.67 0.34
C VAL A 248 17.27 15.03 -1.15
N ILE A 249 18.11 16.00 -1.52
CA ILE A 249 18.29 16.44 -2.91
C ILE A 249 19.15 15.45 -3.70
N ASP A 250 20.24 14.90 -3.15
CA ASP A 250 21.02 13.90 -3.88
C ASP A 250 20.27 12.57 -4.02
N GLU A 251 19.46 12.14 -3.05
CA GLU A 251 18.54 11.01 -3.24
C GLU A 251 17.49 11.31 -4.31
N ALA A 252 16.86 12.49 -4.28
CA ALA A 252 15.85 12.86 -5.27
C ALA A 252 16.42 12.90 -6.69
N LEU A 253 17.64 13.40 -6.86
CA LEU A 253 18.36 13.42 -8.14
C LEU A 253 18.86 12.03 -8.55
N THR A 254 19.28 11.19 -7.60
CA THR A 254 19.64 9.77 -7.85
C THR A 254 18.40 8.97 -8.29
N MET A 255 17.23 9.24 -7.72
CA MET A 255 15.95 8.62 -8.15
C MET A 255 15.45 9.16 -9.51
N ALA A 256 15.80 10.39 -9.87
CA ALA A 256 15.20 11.12 -11.00
C ALA A 256 15.24 10.39 -12.36
N PRO A 257 16.32 9.70 -12.79
CA PRO A 257 16.35 8.99 -14.07
C PRO A 257 15.32 7.87 -14.16
N ALA A 258 15.11 7.11 -13.08
CA ALA A 258 14.10 6.06 -13.02
C ALA A 258 12.68 6.64 -12.96
N LEU A 259 12.47 7.72 -12.21
CA LEU A 259 11.18 8.43 -12.15
C LEU A 259 10.78 9.01 -13.52
N PHE A 260 11.72 9.65 -14.20
CA PHE A 260 11.55 10.15 -15.56
C PHE A 260 11.20 9.02 -16.53
N ALA A 261 11.93 7.90 -16.48
CA ALA A 261 11.67 6.75 -17.34
C ALA A 261 10.28 6.11 -17.10
N ILE A 262 9.81 6.04 -15.85
CA ILE A 262 8.45 5.57 -15.52
C ILE A 262 7.39 6.51 -16.13
N VAL A 263 7.57 7.82 -16.01
CA VAL A 263 6.67 8.84 -16.56
C VAL A 263 6.68 8.85 -18.10
N ALA A 264 7.85 8.73 -18.71
CA ALA A 264 8.01 8.62 -20.16
C ALA A 264 7.40 7.31 -20.70
N ALA A 265 7.55 6.19 -20.00
CA ALA A 265 6.93 4.92 -20.37
C ALA A 265 5.40 5.02 -20.34
N TRP A 266 4.81 5.70 -19.34
CA TRP A 266 3.39 6.03 -19.36
C TRP A 266 3.01 6.82 -20.61
N TRP A 267 3.71 7.92 -20.91
CA TRP A 267 3.42 8.75 -22.11
C TRP A 267 3.49 7.94 -23.42
N ILE A 268 4.50 7.07 -23.57
CA ILE A 268 4.71 6.19 -24.73
C ILE A 268 3.56 5.18 -24.89
N PHE A 269 3.07 4.58 -23.80
CA PHE A 269 2.07 3.51 -23.84
C PHE A 269 0.61 4.00 -23.71
N HIS A 270 0.33 5.29 -23.49
CA HIS A 270 -1.04 5.86 -23.44
C HIS A 270 -1.96 5.46 -24.63
N PRO A 271 -1.52 5.37 -25.89
CA PRO A 271 -2.42 5.00 -27.00
C PRO A 271 -3.01 3.57 -26.90
N PHE A 272 -2.41 2.69 -26.10
CA PHE A 272 -2.98 1.37 -25.80
C PHE A 272 -4.13 1.47 -24.79
N GLU A 273 -4.03 2.41 -23.84
CA GLU A 273 -5.06 2.66 -22.83
C GLU A 273 -6.35 3.20 -23.46
N VAL A 274 -6.23 4.13 -24.43
CA VAL A 274 -7.39 4.66 -25.18
C VAL A 274 -8.09 3.52 -25.91
N ARG A 275 -7.38 2.76 -26.74
CA ARG A 275 -7.97 1.63 -27.50
C ARG A 275 -8.54 0.52 -26.61
N ALA A 276 -7.97 0.29 -25.42
CA ALA A 276 -8.52 -0.64 -24.45
C ALA A 276 -9.83 -0.15 -23.82
N ARG A 277 -9.98 1.16 -23.61
CA ARG A 277 -11.24 1.81 -23.21
C ARG A 277 -12.28 1.71 -24.33
N ASP A 278 -11.90 2.05 -25.56
CA ASP A 278 -12.78 2.02 -26.75
C ASP A 278 -13.36 0.62 -26.99
N ALA A 279 -12.53 -0.42 -26.84
CA ALA A 279 -12.96 -1.83 -26.91
C ALA A 279 -13.93 -2.27 -25.80
N THR A 280 -14.17 -1.43 -24.78
CA THR A 280 -15.19 -1.64 -23.73
C THR A 280 -16.37 -0.67 -23.83
N LEU A 281 -16.36 0.27 -24.79
CA LEU A 281 -17.35 1.34 -24.92
C LEU A 281 -18.76 0.80 -25.18
N ILE A 282 -18.89 -0.08 -26.18
CA ILE A 282 -20.18 -0.70 -26.56
C ILE A 282 -20.75 -1.46 -25.36
N ARG A 283 -19.94 -2.30 -24.70
CA ARG A 283 -20.38 -3.07 -23.53
C ARG A 283 -20.82 -2.18 -22.36
N ARG A 284 -20.22 -0.99 -22.17
CA ARG A 284 -20.70 -0.03 -21.15
C ARG A 284 -22.07 0.55 -21.50
N LEU A 285 -22.31 0.84 -22.78
CA LEU A 285 -23.63 1.29 -23.27
C LEU A 285 -24.67 0.17 -23.10
N ASP A 286 -24.34 -1.07 -23.46
CA ASP A 286 -25.19 -2.25 -23.24
C ASP A 286 -25.49 -2.48 -21.74
N GLU A 287 -24.51 -2.22 -20.87
CA GLU A 287 -24.61 -2.33 -19.40
C GLU A 287 -25.28 -1.09 -18.76
N GLY A 288 -25.71 -0.09 -19.54
CA GLY A 288 -26.34 1.15 -19.05
C GLY A 288 -25.41 2.09 -18.26
N LEU A 289 -24.09 1.86 -18.31
CA LEU A 289 -23.09 2.55 -17.52
C LEU A 289 -22.68 3.89 -18.17
N PRO A 290 -22.38 4.94 -17.37
CA PRO A 290 -22.02 6.24 -17.91
C PRO A 290 -20.74 6.20 -18.74
N VAL A 291 -20.83 6.75 -19.96
CA VAL A 291 -19.71 6.95 -20.86
C VAL A 291 -19.04 8.29 -20.57
N GLN A 292 -18.01 8.26 -19.72
CA GLN A 292 -17.14 9.41 -19.52
C GLN A 292 -16.15 9.57 -20.69
N ALA A 293 -15.65 10.79 -20.95
CA ALA A 293 -14.64 11.03 -21.99
C ALA A 293 -13.29 10.32 -21.71
N ALA A 294 -12.50 10.05 -22.76
CA ALA A 294 -11.14 9.54 -22.60
C ALA A 294 -10.19 10.67 -22.13
N PRO A 295 -9.36 10.45 -21.09
CA PRO A 295 -8.44 11.49 -20.60
C PRO A 295 -7.30 11.75 -21.60
N SER A 296 -6.92 13.02 -21.74
CA SER A 296 -5.74 13.42 -22.51
C SER A 296 -4.45 12.77 -21.97
N ARG A 297 -3.40 12.71 -22.81
CA ARG A 297 -2.09 12.14 -22.42
C ARG A 297 -1.57 12.76 -21.12
N SER A 298 -1.60 14.08 -21.03
CA SER A 298 -1.16 14.83 -19.84
C SER A 298 -2.05 14.58 -18.63
N ALA A 299 -3.39 14.59 -18.78
CA ALA A 299 -4.31 14.30 -17.68
C ALA A 299 -4.14 12.89 -17.12
N TRP A 300 -3.95 11.89 -17.99
CA TRP A 300 -3.72 10.51 -17.58
C TRP A 300 -2.35 10.33 -16.92
N VAL A 301 -1.26 10.88 -17.49
CA VAL A 301 0.07 10.84 -16.87
C VAL A 301 0.08 11.56 -15.52
N ALA A 302 -0.57 12.72 -15.39
CA ALA A 302 -0.69 13.43 -14.12
C ALA A 302 -1.48 12.62 -13.07
N MET A 303 -2.53 11.89 -13.49
CA MET A 303 -3.26 10.97 -12.61
C MET A 303 -2.38 9.80 -12.16
N GLN A 304 -1.61 9.16 -13.05
CA GLN A 304 -0.66 8.10 -12.65
C GLN A 304 0.45 8.63 -11.74
N PHE A 305 1.00 9.82 -12.02
CA PHE A 305 2.04 10.43 -11.19
C PHE A 305 1.53 10.75 -9.78
N ARG A 306 0.34 11.35 -9.66
CA ARG A 306 -0.31 11.58 -8.36
C ARG A 306 -0.57 10.29 -7.59
N THR A 307 -1.18 9.29 -8.25
CA THR A 307 -1.63 8.05 -7.59
C THR A 307 -0.51 7.06 -7.28
N GLN A 308 0.51 6.96 -8.13
CA GLN A 308 1.57 5.95 -8.00
C GLN A 308 2.87 6.54 -7.42
N VAL A 309 3.23 7.80 -7.73
CA VAL A 309 4.47 8.43 -7.23
C VAL A 309 4.22 9.28 -6.00
N LEU A 310 3.43 10.36 -6.11
CA LEU A 310 3.36 11.38 -5.05
C LEU A 310 2.79 10.86 -3.73
N ILE A 311 1.80 9.97 -3.76
CA ILE A 311 1.21 9.39 -2.53
C ILE A 311 2.20 8.52 -1.74
N LEU A 312 3.25 8.00 -2.39
CA LEU A 312 4.31 7.23 -1.73
C LEU A 312 5.52 8.11 -1.40
N LEU A 313 6.02 8.88 -2.37
CA LEU A 313 7.26 9.64 -2.20
C LEU A 313 7.09 10.92 -1.38
N VAL A 314 5.91 11.54 -1.33
CA VAL A 314 5.73 12.77 -0.51
C VAL A 314 5.72 12.46 0.99
N PRO A 315 5.01 11.44 1.51
CA PRO A 315 5.13 11.05 2.92
C PRO A 315 6.52 10.52 3.28
N LEU A 316 7.19 9.82 2.36
CA LEU A 316 8.55 9.29 2.58
C LEU A 316 9.61 10.40 2.57
N GLY A 317 9.56 11.30 1.60
CA GLY A 317 10.45 12.46 1.53
C GLY A 317 10.26 13.43 2.70
N LEU A 318 9.01 13.63 3.16
CA LEU A 318 8.75 14.42 4.38
C LEU A 318 9.37 13.77 5.63
N LEU A 319 9.39 12.43 5.71
CA LEU A 319 10.07 11.73 6.79
C LEU A 319 11.59 11.88 6.70
N ALA A 320 12.18 11.67 5.53
CA ALA A 320 13.63 11.83 5.31
C ALA A 320 14.08 13.27 5.65
N VAL A 321 13.43 14.28 5.06
CA VAL A 321 13.67 15.71 5.36
C VAL A 321 13.60 16.01 6.86
N THR A 322 12.74 15.32 7.61
CA THR A 322 12.61 15.52 9.06
C THR A 322 13.73 14.84 9.85
N GLY A 323 14.30 13.74 9.36
CA GLY A 323 15.50 13.10 9.90
C GLY A 323 16.74 13.97 9.69
N ASP A 324 17.03 14.31 8.42
CA ASP A 324 18.17 15.13 8.01
C ASP A 324 18.21 16.49 8.74
N VAL A 325 17.06 17.16 8.87
CA VAL A 325 16.95 18.43 9.63
C VAL A 325 17.24 18.23 11.11
N PHE A 326 16.82 17.11 11.70
CA PHE A 326 17.07 16.81 13.10
C PHE A 326 18.55 16.50 13.36
N GLU A 327 19.20 15.73 12.48
CA GLU A 327 20.64 15.45 12.53
C GLU A 327 21.47 16.73 12.36
N ALA A 328 21.14 17.57 11.36
CA ALA A 328 21.78 18.86 11.16
C ALA A 328 21.57 19.85 12.32
N LEU A 329 20.47 19.74 13.08
CA LEU A 329 20.25 20.52 14.29
C LEU A 329 21.08 20.00 15.48
N ILE A 330 21.16 18.67 15.68
CA ILE A 330 22.06 18.08 16.70
C ILE A 330 23.51 18.50 16.42
N ALA A 331 24.01 18.30 15.19
CA ALA A 331 25.38 18.60 14.82
C ALA A 331 25.79 20.07 15.07
N ARG A 332 24.83 21.01 14.96
CA ARG A 332 25.03 22.43 15.25
C ARG A 332 24.91 22.81 16.72
N SER A 333 24.28 21.98 17.54
CA SER A 333 23.93 22.30 18.93
C SER A 333 25.03 22.01 19.95
N SER A 334 26.07 21.26 19.56
CA SER A 334 27.08 20.66 20.44
C SER A 334 26.52 19.73 21.54
N TYR A 335 25.20 19.52 21.59
CA TYR A 335 24.54 18.65 22.54
C TYR A 335 24.66 17.20 22.08
N GLN A 336 25.20 16.34 22.94
CA GLN A 336 25.21 14.90 22.77
C GLN A 336 24.02 14.31 23.56
N PRO A 337 22.85 14.09 22.93
CA PRO A 337 21.75 13.41 23.60
C PRO A 337 22.16 11.98 24.00
N PRO A 338 21.70 11.47 25.15
CA PRO A 338 21.78 10.04 25.46
C PRO A 338 21.23 9.20 24.30
N GLY A 339 21.81 8.03 24.02
CA GLY A 339 21.46 7.22 22.83
C GLY A 339 19.97 6.88 22.69
N TRP A 340 19.26 6.70 23.82
CA TRP A 340 17.80 6.50 23.82
C TRP A 340 17.03 7.76 23.36
N LEU A 341 17.53 8.97 23.66
CA LEU A 341 16.92 10.23 23.24
C LEU A 341 17.26 10.53 21.77
N ALA A 342 18.49 10.22 21.36
CA ALA A 342 18.94 10.33 19.96
C ALA A 342 18.08 9.48 19.01
N THR A 343 17.63 8.30 19.46
CA THR A 343 16.76 7.38 18.69
C THR A 343 15.26 7.68 18.88
N ALA A 344 14.81 8.04 20.09
CA ALA A 344 13.40 8.33 20.37
C ALA A 344 12.90 9.63 19.72
N MET A 345 13.73 10.67 19.60
CA MET A 345 13.30 11.95 19.01
C MET A 345 12.93 11.82 17.52
N PRO A 346 13.76 11.25 16.61
CA PRO A 346 13.36 10.97 15.23
C PRO A 346 12.11 10.09 15.14
N ALA A 347 12.02 9.05 15.97
CA ALA A 347 10.85 8.17 16.03
C ALA A 347 9.57 8.92 16.44
N SER A 348 9.67 9.90 17.35
CA SER A 348 8.52 10.74 17.75
C SER A 348 7.99 11.60 16.59
N LEU A 349 8.87 12.06 15.70
CA LEU A 349 8.53 12.91 14.55
C LEU A 349 7.79 12.12 13.43
N VAL A 350 7.86 10.80 13.42
CA VAL A 350 7.01 9.93 12.58
C VAL A 350 5.52 10.12 12.92
N ILE A 351 5.18 10.35 14.18
CA ILE A 351 3.79 10.39 14.68
C ILE A 351 2.97 11.56 14.08
N PRO A 352 3.41 12.84 14.12
CA PRO A 352 2.68 13.93 13.48
C PRO A 352 2.60 13.74 11.96
N ILE A 353 3.64 13.22 11.29
CA ILE A 353 3.61 12.90 9.86
C ILE A 353 2.52 11.85 9.56
N ALA A 354 2.47 10.77 10.34
CA ALA A 354 1.44 9.72 10.24
C ALA A 354 0.01 10.26 10.46
N ILE A 355 -0.18 11.21 11.38
CA ILE A 355 -1.48 11.83 11.66
C ILE A 355 -1.90 12.80 10.54
N LEU A 356 -0.95 13.53 9.94
CA LEU A 356 -1.23 14.61 8.98
C LEU A 356 -1.29 14.16 7.52
N ALA A 357 -0.43 13.24 7.08
CA ALA A 357 -0.36 12.87 5.67
C ALA A 357 -1.60 12.14 5.08
N PRO A 358 -2.58 11.57 5.83
CA PRO A 358 -3.89 11.23 5.27
C PRO A 358 -4.59 12.45 4.64
N ALA A 359 -4.45 13.62 5.26
CA ALA A 359 -4.99 14.89 4.75
C ALA A 359 -4.24 15.40 3.50
N LEU A 360 -2.99 14.96 3.32
CA LEU A 360 -2.16 15.29 2.15
C LEU A 360 -2.47 14.35 0.99
N VAL A 361 -2.52 13.04 1.24
CA VAL A 361 -2.92 12.00 0.27
C VAL A 361 -4.30 12.28 -0.31
N VAL A 362 -5.29 12.64 0.52
CA VAL A 362 -6.64 13.04 0.06
C VAL A 362 -6.61 14.20 -0.93
N ARG A 363 -5.72 15.20 -0.72
CA ARG A 363 -5.54 16.32 -1.66
C ARG A 363 -4.81 15.89 -2.94
N LEU A 364 -3.77 15.06 -2.83
CA LEU A 364 -3.01 14.52 -3.96
C LEU A 364 -3.89 13.66 -4.89
N LEU A 365 -4.85 12.92 -4.33
CA LEU A 365 -5.85 12.16 -5.07
C LEU A 365 -6.83 13.03 -5.88
N GLY A 366 -6.95 14.32 -5.56
CA GLY A 366 -7.94 15.22 -6.17
C GLY A 366 -9.39 14.88 -5.80
N ALA A 367 -9.59 14.16 -4.69
CA ALA A 367 -10.91 13.77 -4.19
C ALA A 367 -11.72 15.01 -3.76
N ARG A 368 -13.04 14.97 -4.01
CA ARG A 368 -13.98 16.08 -3.79
C ARG A 368 -15.06 15.64 -2.79
N PRO A 369 -15.74 16.55 -2.08
CA PRO A 369 -16.93 16.19 -1.31
C PRO A 369 -17.91 15.40 -2.17
N LEU A 370 -18.48 14.33 -1.61
CA LEU A 370 -19.60 13.63 -2.24
C LEU A 370 -20.79 14.60 -2.31
N PRO A 371 -21.49 14.74 -3.46
CA PRO A 371 -22.63 15.64 -3.57
C PRO A 371 -23.73 15.33 -2.54
N GLU A 372 -24.51 16.35 -2.16
CA GLU A 372 -25.67 16.16 -1.31
C GLU A 372 -26.75 15.34 -2.03
N GLY A 373 -27.42 14.44 -1.30
CA GLY A 373 -28.42 13.53 -1.83
C GLY A 373 -28.52 12.22 -1.05
N GLU A 374 -29.50 11.39 -1.40
CA GLU A 374 -29.89 10.20 -0.62
C GLU A 374 -28.72 9.24 -0.33
N VAL A 375 -27.82 9.01 -1.30
CA VAL A 375 -26.63 8.18 -1.13
C VAL A 375 -25.75 8.72 -0.01
N ARG A 376 -25.53 10.04 0.04
CA ARG A 376 -24.69 10.66 1.06
C ARG A 376 -25.35 10.60 2.45
N THR A 377 -26.63 10.96 2.55
CA THR A 377 -27.39 10.87 3.81
C THR A 377 -27.42 9.42 4.34
N THR A 378 -27.54 8.43 3.46
CA THR A 378 -27.44 7.00 3.83
C THR A 378 -26.05 6.68 4.41
N LEU A 379 -24.97 7.07 3.72
CA LEU A 379 -23.59 6.79 4.15
C LEU A 379 -23.19 7.54 5.43
N GLU A 380 -23.72 8.75 5.66
CA GLU A 380 -23.56 9.52 6.89
C GLU A 380 -24.28 8.84 8.07
N SER A 381 -25.54 8.44 7.89
CA SER A 381 -26.29 7.62 8.87
C SER A 381 -25.57 6.32 9.22
N MET A 382 -24.92 5.66 8.26
CA MET A 382 -24.08 4.48 8.52
C MET A 382 -22.85 4.81 9.39
N CYS A 383 -22.23 5.98 9.23
CA CYS A 383 -21.11 6.42 10.08
C CYS A 383 -21.56 6.59 11.54
N ASP A 384 -22.72 7.23 11.75
CA ASP A 384 -23.28 7.47 13.08
C ASP A 384 -23.76 6.18 13.75
N ARG A 385 -24.53 5.32 13.04
CA ARG A 385 -24.89 3.97 13.52
C ARG A 385 -23.66 3.13 13.85
N ALA A 386 -22.55 3.29 13.12
CA ALA A 386 -21.27 2.62 13.40
C ALA A 386 -20.51 3.19 14.60
N GLY A 387 -20.81 4.42 15.04
CA GLY A 387 -20.05 5.17 16.03
C GLY A 387 -18.70 5.67 15.50
N VAL A 388 -18.58 5.91 14.19
CA VAL A 388 -17.34 6.26 13.50
C VAL A 388 -17.38 7.72 13.06
N ARG A 389 -16.76 8.60 13.85
CA ARG A 389 -16.55 10.00 13.46
C ARG A 389 -15.63 10.07 12.24
N VAL A 390 -16.15 10.70 11.19
CA VAL A 390 -15.46 11.07 9.94
C VAL A 390 -15.49 12.59 9.77
N ARG A 391 -14.56 13.15 9.00
CA ARG A 391 -14.52 14.59 8.67
C ARG A 391 -15.38 14.93 7.45
N ASN A 392 -15.36 14.08 6.43
CA ASN A 392 -16.18 14.19 5.24
C ASN A 392 -16.20 12.85 4.48
N ILE A 393 -17.24 12.64 3.67
CA ILE A 393 -17.35 11.55 2.68
C ILE A 393 -17.01 12.15 1.31
N LEU A 394 -16.05 11.53 0.62
CA LEU A 394 -15.45 12.07 -0.60
C LEU A 394 -15.66 11.15 -1.79
N LEU A 395 -16.04 11.76 -2.91
CA LEU A 395 -15.97 11.16 -4.24
C LEU A 395 -14.54 11.28 -4.77
N TRP A 396 -13.94 10.14 -5.11
CA TRP A 396 -12.69 10.08 -5.87
C TRP A 396 -13.01 9.87 -7.36
N PRO A 397 -12.85 10.89 -8.22
CA PRO A 397 -13.07 10.75 -9.66
C PRO A 397 -11.92 9.96 -10.29
N THR A 398 -12.18 8.72 -10.69
CA THR A 398 -11.19 7.83 -11.32
C THR A 398 -11.40 7.64 -12.81
N GLY A 399 -12.47 8.20 -13.40
CA GLY A 399 -12.82 8.01 -14.81
C GLY A 399 -13.68 6.77 -15.08
N GLY A 400 -14.35 6.26 -14.03
CA GLY A 400 -14.97 4.94 -13.96
C GLY A 400 -13.96 3.79 -14.05
N ARG A 401 -12.69 4.01 -13.65
CA ARG A 401 -11.55 3.11 -13.93
C ARG A 401 -11.16 2.21 -12.75
N LEU A 402 -11.46 2.62 -11.52
CA LEU A 402 -11.19 1.87 -10.30
C LEU A 402 -12.52 1.66 -9.56
N VAL A 403 -12.78 0.46 -9.08
CA VAL A 403 -13.93 0.14 -8.22
C VAL A 403 -13.39 -0.16 -6.83
N ASN A 404 -13.34 0.86 -5.97
CA ASN A 404 -12.80 0.73 -4.63
C ASN A 404 -13.46 1.72 -3.65
N ALA A 405 -13.38 1.38 -2.37
CA ALA A 405 -13.57 2.33 -1.27
C ALA A 405 -12.33 2.30 -0.38
N ALA A 406 -12.12 3.35 0.42
CA ALA A 406 -11.08 3.36 1.45
C ALA A 406 -11.45 4.32 2.58
N VAL A 407 -11.32 3.89 3.83
CA VAL A 407 -11.29 4.80 4.98
C VAL A 407 -9.84 5.11 5.39
N THR A 408 -9.47 6.39 5.35
CA THR A 408 -8.13 6.87 5.68
C THR A 408 -8.16 7.83 6.86
N GLY A 409 -7.18 7.74 7.76
CA GLY A 409 -7.01 8.65 8.91
C GLY A 409 -7.20 8.02 10.29
N PHE A 410 -6.24 8.29 11.17
CA PHE A 410 -6.17 7.74 12.54
C PHE A 410 -7.12 8.46 13.51
N VAL A 411 -7.25 9.79 13.40
CA VAL A 411 -8.05 10.64 14.29
C VAL A 411 -9.36 11.03 13.61
N GLY A 412 -10.51 10.99 14.32
CA GLY A 412 -11.83 11.22 13.70
C GLY A 412 -12.02 12.57 12.99
N ARG A 413 -11.41 13.65 13.51
CA ARG A 413 -11.41 15.00 12.88
C ARG A 413 -10.50 15.09 11.63
N LEU A 414 -9.69 14.06 11.39
CA LEU A 414 -8.73 13.88 10.29
C LEU A 414 -8.94 12.49 9.65
N ARG A 415 -10.21 12.07 9.52
CA ARG A 415 -10.61 10.84 8.84
C ARG A 415 -11.48 11.16 7.63
N TRP A 416 -11.21 10.49 6.52
CA TRP A 416 -11.99 10.63 5.29
C TRP A 416 -12.45 9.25 4.82
N VAL A 417 -13.68 9.21 4.31
CA VAL A 417 -14.19 8.10 3.51
C VAL A 417 -13.95 8.47 2.05
N LEU A 418 -13.34 7.59 1.27
CA LEU A 418 -13.15 7.73 -0.16
C LEU A 418 -13.98 6.65 -0.87
N LEU A 419 -14.88 7.04 -1.76
CA LEU A 419 -15.57 6.12 -2.67
C LEU A 419 -15.22 6.52 -4.11
N THR A 420 -14.86 5.56 -4.96
CA THR A 420 -14.60 5.87 -6.38
C THR A 420 -15.91 6.08 -7.14
N ASP A 421 -15.87 6.94 -8.16
CA ASP A 421 -16.94 7.07 -9.16
C ASP A 421 -17.36 5.70 -9.70
N GLY A 422 -16.41 4.89 -10.18
CA GLY A 422 -16.67 3.55 -10.70
C GLY A 422 -17.36 2.60 -9.72
N LEU A 423 -17.19 2.76 -8.40
CA LEU A 423 -17.89 1.94 -7.41
C LEU A 423 -19.37 2.32 -7.30
N LEU A 424 -19.67 3.62 -7.24
CA LEU A 424 -21.05 4.12 -7.22
C LEU A 424 -21.77 3.89 -8.55
N GLU A 425 -21.04 3.88 -9.67
CA GLU A 425 -21.56 3.57 -11.01
C GLU A 425 -21.92 2.08 -11.21
N THR A 426 -21.32 1.14 -10.45
CA THR A 426 -21.39 -0.30 -10.78
C THR A 426 -21.93 -1.23 -9.69
N LEU A 427 -22.01 -0.79 -8.43
CA LEU A 427 -22.56 -1.60 -7.34
C LEU A 427 -24.00 -1.18 -7.01
N ARG A 428 -24.86 -2.16 -6.70
CA ARG A 428 -26.21 -1.92 -6.18
C ARG A 428 -26.13 -1.27 -4.78
N ARG A 429 -27.14 -0.51 -4.35
CA ARG A 429 -27.19 0.19 -3.04
C ARG A 429 -26.77 -0.72 -1.87
N GLU A 430 -27.36 -1.91 -1.76
CA GLU A 430 -27.00 -2.94 -0.76
C GLU A 430 -25.51 -3.25 -0.73
N GLN A 431 -24.88 -3.37 -1.90
CA GLN A 431 -23.47 -3.72 -2.06
C GLN A 431 -22.56 -2.55 -1.69
N VAL A 432 -22.96 -1.31 -2.04
CA VAL A 432 -22.27 -0.08 -1.59
C VAL A 432 -22.35 0.05 -0.07
N MET A 433 -23.51 -0.21 0.53
CA MET A 433 -23.68 -0.21 2.00
C MET A 433 -22.84 -1.31 2.67
N ALA A 434 -22.80 -2.53 2.14
CA ALA A 434 -21.97 -3.59 2.68
C ALA A 434 -20.45 -3.27 2.58
N VAL A 435 -19.98 -2.69 1.47
CA VAL A 435 -18.60 -2.19 1.36
C VAL A 435 -18.34 -1.06 2.37
N MET A 436 -19.27 -0.11 2.51
CA MET A 436 -19.14 0.97 3.51
C MET A 436 -19.06 0.41 4.93
N ALA A 437 -19.88 -0.58 5.28
CA ALA A 437 -19.84 -1.21 6.59
C ALA A 437 -18.51 -1.94 6.86
N HIS A 438 -17.89 -2.52 5.82
CA HIS A 438 -16.56 -3.11 5.89
C HIS A 438 -15.47 -2.04 6.13
N GLU A 439 -15.49 -0.95 5.37
CA GLU A 439 -14.54 0.17 5.54
C GLU A 439 -14.68 0.86 6.92
N LEU A 440 -15.91 1.07 7.38
CA LEU A 440 -16.19 1.59 8.72
C LEU A 440 -15.69 0.64 9.82
N ALA A 441 -15.65 -0.67 9.59
CA ALA A 441 -15.11 -1.62 10.55
C ALA A 441 -13.61 -1.39 10.82
N HIS A 442 -12.81 -1.12 9.79
CA HIS A 442 -11.37 -0.84 9.93
C HIS A 442 -11.10 0.38 10.83
N ALA A 443 -11.94 1.41 10.72
CA ALA A 443 -11.90 2.56 11.62
C ALA A 443 -12.45 2.23 13.02
N ARG A 444 -13.58 1.52 13.12
CA ARG A 444 -14.25 1.21 14.39
C ARG A 444 -13.47 0.24 15.29
N ARG A 445 -12.68 -0.66 14.69
CA ARG A 445 -11.79 -1.63 15.33
C ARG A 445 -10.33 -1.16 15.42
N ARG A 446 -9.99 0.00 14.84
CA ARG A 446 -8.61 0.55 14.81
C ARG A 446 -7.58 -0.41 14.19
N HIS A 447 -7.96 -1.12 13.12
CA HIS A 447 -7.05 -2.02 12.38
C HIS A 447 -5.77 -1.31 11.90
N MET A 448 -5.87 -0.01 11.60
CA MET A 448 -4.74 0.84 11.22
C MET A 448 -3.66 0.94 12.33
N PRO A 449 -3.92 1.51 13.53
CA PRO A 449 -2.98 1.44 14.65
C PRO A 449 -2.51 0.02 15.00
N TRP A 450 -3.44 -0.94 15.08
CA TRP A 450 -3.10 -2.29 15.51
C TRP A 450 -2.21 -3.05 14.53
N MET A 451 -2.25 -2.71 13.23
CA MET A 451 -1.26 -3.20 12.27
C MET A 451 0.13 -2.67 12.59
N GLY A 452 0.26 -1.37 12.90
CA GLY A 452 1.54 -0.77 13.28
C GLY A 452 2.11 -1.40 14.54
N VAL A 453 1.29 -1.54 15.59
CA VAL A 453 1.70 -2.17 16.85
C VAL A 453 2.10 -3.65 16.65
N GLY A 454 1.32 -4.42 15.87
CA GLY A 454 1.65 -5.82 15.57
C GLY A 454 2.89 -5.98 14.68
N LEU A 455 3.17 -5.00 13.80
CA LEU A 455 4.38 -4.98 12.98
C LEU A 455 5.62 -4.69 13.84
N VAL A 456 5.57 -3.65 14.67
CA VAL A 456 6.64 -3.27 15.61
C VAL A 456 6.94 -4.42 16.58
N ALA A 457 5.89 -5.02 17.17
CA ALA A 457 6.04 -6.20 18.04
C ALA A 457 6.75 -7.36 17.33
N MET A 458 6.37 -7.66 16.09
CA MET A 458 7.00 -8.73 15.29
C MET A 458 8.46 -8.40 14.97
N SER A 459 8.76 -7.18 14.53
CA SER A 459 10.14 -6.76 14.22
C SER A 459 11.05 -6.81 15.45
N MET A 460 10.56 -6.34 16.61
CA MET A 460 11.32 -6.37 17.87
C MET A 460 11.62 -7.80 18.33
N VAL A 461 10.62 -8.69 18.31
CA VAL A 461 10.81 -10.10 18.68
C VAL A 461 11.74 -10.83 17.71
N LEU A 462 11.68 -10.52 16.41
CA LEU A 462 12.58 -11.12 15.42
C LEU A 462 14.02 -10.59 15.53
N ALA A 463 14.22 -9.31 15.84
CA ALA A 463 15.54 -8.74 16.06
C ALA A 463 16.20 -9.36 17.31
N GLU A 464 15.51 -9.36 18.44
CA GLU A 464 15.98 -9.95 19.72
C GLU A 464 16.26 -11.46 19.62
N ALA A 465 15.60 -12.16 18.70
CA ALA A 465 15.83 -13.59 18.46
C ALA A 465 17.04 -13.87 17.53
N ILE A 466 17.53 -12.86 16.80
CA ILE A 466 18.65 -12.99 15.84
C ILE A 466 19.94 -12.41 16.41
N ASP A 467 19.85 -11.34 17.20
CA ASP A 467 20.97 -10.68 17.89
C ASP A 467 21.94 -11.65 18.61
N PRO A 468 21.50 -12.61 19.46
CA PRO A 468 22.43 -13.56 20.09
C PRO A 468 23.11 -14.51 19.09
N ILE A 469 22.49 -14.78 17.93
CA ILE A 469 23.09 -15.62 16.88
C ILE A 469 24.19 -14.85 16.15
N LEU A 470 23.99 -13.55 15.91
CA LEU A 470 25.04 -12.67 15.37
C LEU A 470 26.20 -12.53 16.36
N LEU A 471 25.92 -12.36 17.66
CA LEU A 471 26.94 -12.24 18.69
C LEU A 471 27.82 -13.50 18.78
N GLU A 472 27.21 -14.69 18.81
CA GLU A 472 27.91 -15.98 18.83
C GLU A 472 28.79 -16.19 17.58
N VAL A 473 28.29 -15.81 16.40
CA VAL A 473 29.06 -15.93 15.15
C VAL A 473 30.21 -14.91 15.09
N ARG A 474 30.04 -13.72 15.68
CA ARG A 474 31.12 -12.71 15.81
C ARG A 474 32.18 -13.15 16.83
N SER A 475 31.78 -13.62 18.02
CA SER A 475 32.72 -14.07 19.06
C SER A 475 33.57 -15.24 18.57
N ALA A 476 32.97 -16.27 17.97
CA ALA A 476 33.69 -17.41 17.40
C ALA A 476 34.71 -17.02 16.29
N ARG A 477 34.51 -15.87 15.61
CA ARG A 477 35.46 -15.34 14.62
C ARG A 477 36.60 -14.54 15.27
N ILE A 478 36.34 -13.88 16.39
CA ILE A 478 37.37 -13.20 17.21
C ILE A 478 38.26 -14.26 17.89
N GLU A 479 37.65 -15.30 18.47
CA GLU A 479 38.37 -16.45 19.05
C GLU A 479 39.22 -17.21 18.01
N ALA A 480 38.79 -17.23 16.75
CA ALA A 480 39.57 -17.76 15.62
C ALA A 480 40.76 -16.87 15.20
N GLY A 481 41.07 -15.80 15.93
CA GLY A 481 42.27 -14.97 15.76
C GLY A 481 42.15 -13.82 14.78
N GLY A 482 40.94 -13.46 14.32
CA GLY A 482 40.73 -12.26 13.52
C GLY A 482 40.67 -11.00 14.39
N ALA A 483 41.23 -9.88 13.90
CA ALA A 483 41.12 -8.59 14.57
C ALA A 483 39.67 -8.07 14.51
N GLU A 484 39.14 -7.58 15.63
CA GLU A 484 37.74 -7.16 15.78
C GLU A 484 37.26 -6.20 14.68
N ALA A 485 38.01 -5.13 14.41
CA ALA A 485 37.68 -4.16 13.36
C ALA A 485 37.63 -4.78 11.95
N ALA A 486 38.54 -5.71 11.65
CA ALA A 486 38.57 -6.42 10.37
C ALA A 486 37.39 -7.42 10.26
N ILE A 487 37.01 -8.08 11.35
CA ILE A 487 35.84 -8.96 11.39
C ILE A 487 34.56 -8.16 11.16
N VAL A 488 34.42 -6.98 11.79
CA VAL A 488 33.26 -6.10 11.57
C VAL A 488 33.20 -5.62 10.11
N SER A 489 34.32 -5.22 9.51
CA SER A 489 34.34 -4.85 8.08
C SER A 489 34.08 -6.02 7.13
N ASP A 490 34.50 -7.24 7.47
CA ASP A 490 34.30 -8.43 6.63
C ASP A 490 32.88 -9.02 6.74
N LEU A 491 32.19 -8.80 7.87
CA LEU A 491 30.88 -9.41 8.16
C LEU A 491 29.66 -8.50 7.94
N TRP A 492 29.84 -7.32 7.33
CA TRP A 492 28.75 -6.39 6.94
C TRP A 492 27.54 -7.07 6.26
N TRP A 493 27.79 -8.12 5.47
CA TRP A 493 26.75 -8.89 4.79
C TRP A 493 25.86 -9.71 5.74
N MET A 494 26.35 -10.07 6.93
CA MET A 494 25.56 -10.76 7.96
C MET A 494 24.50 -9.82 8.55
N ASP A 495 24.83 -8.54 8.73
CA ASP A 495 23.89 -7.55 9.28
C ASP A 495 22.79 -7.21 8.26
N ILE A 496 23.15 -7.17 6.97
CA ILE A 496 22.18 -7.10 5.86
C ILE A 496 21.32 -8.37 5.81
N ALA A 497 21.91 -9.55 5.98
CA ALA A 497 21.17 -10.82 5.99
C ALA A 497 20.19 -10.91 7.18
N ALA A 498 20.62 -10.52 8.38
CA ALA A 498 19.78 -10.43 9.57
C ALA A 498 18.63 -9.42 9.36
N THR A 499 18.93 -8.22 8.87
CA THR A 499 17.93 -7.21 8.52
C THR A 499 16.92 -7.75 7.49
N ALA A 500 17.39 -8.49 6.48
CA ALA A 500 16.53 -9.12 5.48
C ALA A 500 15.65 -10.24 6.09
N VAL A 501 16.14 -11.02 7.06
CA VAL A 501 15.35 -12.04 7.76
C VAL A 501 14.32 -11.39 8.69
N VAL A 502 14.67 -10.37 9.47
CA VAL A 502 13.72 -9.59 10.28
C VAL A 502 12.62 -9.01 9.40
N LEU A 503 12.99 -8.37 8.28
CA LEU A 503 12.05 -7.78 7.32
C LEU A 503 11.15 -8.86 6.69
N ALA A 504 11.70 -9.99 6.24
CA ALA A 504 10.94 -11.07 5.64
C ALA A 504 9.94 -11.70 6.62
N GLY A 505 10.37 -12.00 7.85
CA GLY A 505 9.49 -12.52 8.92
C GLY A 505 8.40 -11.51 9.29
N THR A 506 8.76 -10.24 9.42
CA THR A 506 7.83 -9.12 9.66
C THR A 506 6.78 -9.00 8.55
N LEU A 507 7.16 -9.15 7.28
CA LEU A 507 6.22 -9.14 6.14
C LEU A 507 5.32 -10.39 6.10
N VAL A 508 5.82 -11.57 6.49
CA VAL A 508 4.98 -12.77 6.66
C VAL A 508 3.94 -12.54 7.78
N GLY A 509 4.37 -11.93 8.89
CA GLY A 509 3.52 -11.50 10.01
C GLY A 509 2.43 -10.51 9.58
N PHE A 510 2.79 -9.40 8.91
CA PHE A 510 1.86 -8.41 8.36
C PHE A 510 0.74 -9.06 7.55
N GLY A 511 1.09 -9.92 6.60
CA GLY A 511 0.11 -10.61 5.77
C GLY A 511 -0.81 -11.52 6.59
N TRP A 512 -0.30 -12.19 7.62
CA TRP A 512 -1.11 -13.03 8.50
C TRP A 512 -2.06 -12.21 9.39
N ILE A 513 -1.62 -11.09 9.95
CA ILE A 513 -2.44 -10.18 10.76
C ILE A 513 -3.53 -9.53 9.88
N SER A 514 -3.16 -9.05 8.69
CA SER A 514 -4.10 -8.36 7.78
C SER A 514 -5.29 -9.26 7.41
N ARG A 515 -5.03 -10.53 7.06
CA ARG A 515 -6.08 -11.53 6.77
C ARG A 515 -7.00 -11.87 7.96
N ARG A 516 -6.72 -11.38 9.18
CA ARG A 516 -7.61 -11.49 10.36
C ARG A 516 -8.45 -10.23 10.54
N PHE A 517 -7.85 -9.05 10.41
CA PHE A 517 -8.56 -7.77 10.37
C PHE A 517 -9.60 -7.72 9.23
N GLU A 518 -9.25 -8.21 8.03
CA GLU A 518 -10.17 -8.35 6.89
C GLU A 518 -11.40 -9.21 7.24
N ARG A 519 -11.19 -10.32 7.95
CA ARG A 519 -12.28 -11.21 8.40
C ARG A 519 -13.12 -10.58 9.51
N GLN A 520 -12.52 -9.77 10.38
CA GLN A 520 -13.25 -9.01 11.40
C GLN A 520 -14.09 -7.90 10.77
N ALA A 521 -13.58 -7.25 9.72
CA ALA A 521 -14.30 -6.25 8.95
C ALA A 521 -15.44 -6.88 8.13
N ASP A 522 -15.24 -8.06 7.51
CA ASP A 522 -16.31 -8.86 6.90
C ASP A 522 -17.41 -9.21 7.91
N ALA A 523 -17.02 -9.70 9.09
CA ALA A 523 -17.96 -10.07 10.15
C ALA A 523 -18.75 -8.86 10.69
N PHE A 524 -18.08 -7.71 10.90
CA PHE A 524 -18.74 -6.47 11.29
C PHE A 524 -19.70 -5.97 10.20
N ALA A 525 -19.31 -6.05 8.92
CA ALA A 525 -20.19 -5.70 7.81
C ALA A 525 -21.45 -6.57 7.78
N ALA A 526 -21.31 -7.90 7.91
CA ALA A 526 -22.44 -8.81 7.98
C ALA A 526 -23.37 -8.54 9.18
N VAL A 527 -22.81 -8.24 10.37
CA VAL A 527 -23.60 -7.79 11.53
C VAL A 527 -24.35 -6.49 11.23
N ARG A 528 -23.72 -5.50 10.58
CA ARG A 528 -24.36 -4.23 10.25
C ARG A 528 -25.39 -4.30 9.14
N MET A 529 -25.34 -5.33 8.30
CA MET A 529 -26.37 -5.68 7.33
C MET A 529 -27.41 -6.69 7.88
N SER A 530 -27.26 -7.16 9.14
CA SER A 530 -28.24 -8.03 9.81
C SER A 530 -29.28 -7.19 10.52
N VAL A 531 -30.34 -6.83 9.80
CA VAL A 531 -31.44 -5.98 10.27
C VAL A 531 -32.79 -6.63 9.97
N ASP A 532 -33.83 -6.25 10.70
CA ASP A 532 -35.22 -6.64 10.40
C ASP A 532 -35.87 -5.76 9.32
N ALA A 533 -37.15 -5.99 9.05
CA ALA A 533 -37.93 -5.26 8.05
C ALA A 533 -38.07 -3.75 8.34
N GLU A 534 -37.78 -3.32 9.58
CA GLU A 534 -37.80 -1.92 10.02
C GLU A 534 -36.38 -1.31 10.19
N ASP A 535 -35.34 -1.93 9.60
CA ASP A 535 -33.92 -1.55 9.72
C ASP A 535 -33.40 -1.54 11.18
N ARG A 536 -34.02 -2.31 12.08
CA ARG A 536 -33.55 -2.45 13.46
C ARG A 536 -32.48 -3.55 13.55
N PRO A 537 -31.36 -3.35 14.27
CA PRO A 537 -30.29 -4.35 14.34
C PRO A 537 -30.71 -5.65 15.01
N LEU A 538 -30.37 -6.79 14.40
CA LEU A 538 -30.63 -8.12 14.94
C LEU A 538 -29.57 -8.54 15.98
N GLY A 539 -30.00 -9.28 17.01
CA GLY A 539 -29.10 -9.85 18.03
C GLY A 539 -28.24 -11.03 17.55
N THR A 540 -28.51 -11.55 16.35
CA THR A 540 -27.76 -12.60 15.67
C THR A 540 -27.43 -12.18 14.24
N VAL A 541 -26.38 -12.76 13.67
CA VAL A 541 -26.03 -12.56 12.26
C VAL A 541 -27.06 -13.28 11.38
N SER A 542 -27.71 -12.54 10.49
CA SER A 542 -28.75 -13.05 9.59
C SER A 542 -28.17 -13.60 8.27
N VAL A 543 -29.01 -14.28 7.49
CA VAL A 543 -28.61 -14.79 6.16
C VAL A 543 -28.44 -13.63 5.19
N GLU A 544 -29.35 -12.67 5.24
CA GLU A 544 -29.42 -11.46 4.42
C GLU A 544 -28.20 -10.58 4.64
N GLY A 545 -27.77 -10.40 5.89
CA GLY A 545 -26.57 -9.63 6.22
C GLY A 545 -25.28 -10.28 5.72
N VAL A 546 -25.19 -11.62 5.81
CA VAL A 546 -24.10 -12.40 5.21
C VAL A 546 -24.12 -12.32 3.68
N ASP A 547 -25.29 -12.43 3.06
CA ASP A 547 -25.42 -12.46 1.60
C ASP A 547 -25.27 -11.09 0.96
N ALA A 548 -25.65 -10.00 1.63
CA ALA A 548 -25.28 -8.64 1.22
C ALA A 548 -23.76 -8.48 1.11
N MET A 549 -23.00 -8.93 2.11
CA MET A 549 -21.53 -8.86 2.09
C MET A 549 -20.90 -9.84 1.09
N ARG A 550 -21.43 -11.08 0.96
CA ARG A 550 -20.97 -12.03 -0.07
C ARG A 550 -21.25 -11.52 -1.49
N SER A 551 -22.39 -10.86 -1.71
CA SER A 551 -22.81 -10.23 -2.96
C SER A 551 -21.88 -9.06 -3.31
N ALA A 552 -21.60 -8.17 -2.35
CA ALA A 552 -20.64 -7.07 -2.51
C ALA A 552 -19.24 -7.56 -2.88
N LEU A 553 -18.70 -8.55 -2.15
CA LEU A 553 -17.42 -9.18 -2.48
C LEU A 553 -17.41 -9.79 -3.90
N THR A 554 -18.52 -10.38 -4.34
CA THR A 554 -18.65 -10.95 -5.70
C THR A 554 -18.70 -9.85 -6.76
N ALA A 555 -19.41 -8.75 -6.51
CA ALA A 555 -19.49 -7.60 -7.42
C ALA A 555 -18.12 -6.92 -7.59
N VAL A 556 -17.44 -6.59 -6.49
CA VAL A 556 -16.10 -5.95 -6.51
C VAL A 556 -15.07 -6.82 -7.25
N ALA A 557 -15.10 -8.14 -7.05
CA ALA A 557 -14.28 -9.09 -7.79
C ALA A 557 -14.64 -9.14 -9.28
N GLY A 558 -15.96 -9.22 -9.55
CA GLY A 558 -16.58 -9.34 -10.86
C GLY A 558 -16.31 -8.15 -11.77
N VAL A 559 -16.26 -6.92 -11.22
CA VAL A 559 -15.92 -5.71 -11.97
C VAL A 559 -14.40 -5.52 -12.09
N ASN A 560 -13.63 -5.56 -10.99
CA ASN A 560 -12.20 -5.21 -11.03
C ASN A 560 -11.35 -6.21 -11.85
N GLY A 561 -11.28 -7.47 -11.43
CA GLY A 561 -10.16 -8.31 -11.88
C GLY A 561 -10.15 -9.78 -11.50
N VAL A 562 -10.96 -10.19 -10.52
CA VAL A 562 -10.44 -11.15 -9.54
C VAL A 562 -11.23 -12.45 -9.57
N ASP A 563 -10.55 -13.56 -9.89
CA ASP A 563 -11.07 -14.90 -9.56
C ASP A 563 -11.22 -15.00 -8.04
N LEU A 564 -12.41 -15.39 -7.58
CA LEU A 564 -12.74 -15.54 -6.16
C LEU A 564 -11.75 -16.47 -5.43
N LYS A 565 -11.16 -17.45 -6.11
CA LYS A 565 -10.16 -18.37 -5.55
C LYS A 565 -8.75 -17.77 -5.44
N ARG A 566 -8.43 -16.72 -6.21
CA ARG A 566 -7.09 -16.09 -6.26
C ARG A 566 -6.68 -15.60 -4.87
N PHE A 567 -5.53 -16.09 -4.40
CA PHE A 567 -4.93 -15.61 -3.16
C PHE A 567 -4.23 -14.27 -3.37
N THR A 568 -4.44 -13.34 -2.45
CA THR A 568 -3.64 -12.13 -2.26
C THR A 568 -2.99 -12.19 -0.87
N TRP A 569 -1.76 -11.68 -0.74
CA TRP A 569 -1.02 -11.72 0.52
C TRP A 569 -1.73 -10.92 1.64
N ARG A 570 -2.25 -9.72 1.33
CA ARG A 570 -2.97 -8.86 2.27
C ARG A 570 -4.39 -9.35 2.59
N HIS A 571 -5.22 -9.62 1.58
CA HIS A 571 -6.66 -9.90 1.76
C HIS A 571 -7.03 -11.40 1.77
N GLY A 572 -6.09 -12.31 1.48
CA GLY A 572 -6.39 -13.72 1.23
C GLY A 572 -7.12 -13.92 -0.11
N SER A 573 -7.97 -14.95 -0.19
CA SER A 573 -8.88 -15.15 -1.32
C SER A 573 -10.33 -14.86 -0.92
N ILE A 574 -11.12 -14.34 -1.87
CA ILE A 574 -12.51 -13.94 -1.63
C ILE A 574 -13.37 -15.18 -1.30
N ALA A 575 -13.09 -16.32 -1.91
CA ALA A 575 -13.69 -17.61 -1.55
C ALA A 575 -13.28 -18.12 -0.15
N SER A 576 -12.22 -17.60 0.47
CA SER A 576 -11.95 -17.81 1.91
C SER A 576 -12.77 -16.86 2.78
N ARG A 577 -13.02 -15.63 2.35
CA ARG A 577 -13.82 -14.62 3.07
C ARG A 577 -15.31 -15.00 3.07
N GLN A 578 -15.86 -15.36 1.92
CA GLN A 578 -17.23 -15.84 1.78
C GLN A 578 -17.50 -17.12 2.58
N ARG A 579 -16.56 -18.08 2.63
CA ARG A 579 -16.68 -19.27 3.50
C ARG A 579 -16.58 -18.93 4.99
N HIS A 580 -15.84 -17.89 5.37
CA HIS A 580 -15.82 -17.44 6.75
C HIS A 580 -17.16 -16.83 7.15
N LEU A 581 -17.73 -15.96 6.30
CA LEU A 581 -19.05 -15.34 6.48
C LEU A 581 -20.18 -16.38 6.66
N LEU A 582 -20.21 -17.43 5.84
CA LEU A 582 -21.17 -18.53 5.99
C LEU A 582 -21.11 -19.21 7.37
N GLY A 583 -19.93 -19.29 8.00
CA GLY A 583 -19.76 -19.83 9.34
C GLY A 583 -20.22 -18.91 10.49
N LEU A 584 -20.71 -17.70 10.18
CA LEU A 584 -21.22 -16.73 11.14
C LEU A 584 -22.75 -16.71 11.23
N ILE A 585 -23.48 -17.29 10.28
CA ILE A 585 -24.95 -17.29 10.25
C ILE A 585 -25.50 -17.85 11.59
N HIS A 586 -26.53 -17.20 12.13
CA HIS A 586 -27.15 -17.46 13.44
C HIS A 586 -26.21 -17.35 14.66
N ARG A 587 -24.96 -16.88 14.52
CA ARG A 587 -24.12 -16.58 15.69
C ARG A 587 -24.62 -15.29 16.37
N PRO A 588 -24.63 -15.24 17.72
CA PRO A 588 -24.94 -14.00 18.43
C PRO A 588 -23.82 -12.98 18.23
N ILE A 589 -24.19 -11.71 18.08
CA ILE A 589 -23.28 -10.64 17.64
C ILE A 589 -22.18 -10.29 18.67
N ASP A 590 -22.34 -10.71 19.92
CA ASP A 590 -21.42 -10.46 21.04
C ASP A 590 -20.22 -11.43 21.11
N ARG A 591 -20.33 -12.64 20.51
CA ARG A 591 -19.39 -13.76 20.71
C ARG A 591 -18.67 -14.23 19.44
N LEU A 592 -18.63 -13.40 18.40
CA LEU A 592 -17.98 -13.70 17.12
C LEU A 592 -16.56 -14.30 17.31
N PRO A 593 -16.24 -15.46 16.73
CA PRO A 593 -14.93 -16.10 16.94
C PRO A 593 -13.73 -15.26 16.49
N ILE A 594 -13.91 -14.44 15.45
CA ILE A 594 -12.83 -13.59 14.90
C ILE A 594 -12.45 -12.44 15.84
N ASP A 595 -13.39 -11.89 16.61
CA ASP A 595 -13.13 -10.85 17.61
C ASP A 595 -12.19 -11.35 18.70
N ARG A 596 -12.35 -12.60 19.15
CA ARG A 596 -11.45 -13.24 20.11
C ARG A 596 -10.05 -13.41 19.53
N VAL A 597 -9.94 -13.90 18.29
CA VAL A 597 -8.64 -14.07 17.61
C VAL A 597 -7.91 -12.74 17.46
N VAL A 598 -8.61 -11.66 17.04
CA VAL A 598 -7.99 -10.34 16.93
C VAL A 598 -7.57 -9.80 18.30
N ARG A 599 -8.42 -9.88 19.33
CA ARG A 599 -8.07 -9.45 20.69
C ARG A 599 -6.85 -10.19 21.25
N THR A 600 -6.66 -11.48 20.92
CA THR A 600 -5.43 -12.20 21.28
C THR A 600 -4.20 -11.63 20.57
N ILE A 601 -4.29 -11.25 19.29
CA ILE A 601 -3.19 -10.61 18.54
C ILE A 601 -2.87 -9.22 19.13
N GLU A 602 -3.90 -8.41 19.44
CA GLU A 602 -3.75 -7.10 20.08
C GLU A 602 -2.98 -7.22 21.42
N ILE A 603 -3.42 -8.10 22.31
CA ILE A 603 -2.80 -8.33 23.62
C ILE A 603 -1.38 -8.88 23.47
N ALA A 604 -1.18 -9.91 22.63
CA ALA A 604 0.14 -10.51 22.42
C ALA A 604 1.16 -9.51 21.87
N SER A 605 0.73 -8.58 21.01
CA SER A 605 1.59 -7.53 20.45
C SER A 605 2.02 -6.52 21.52
N VAL A 606 1.13 -6.12 22.43
CA VAL A 606 1.49 -5.25 23.58
C VAL A 606 2.43 -5.97 24.54
N VAL A 607 2.12 -7.22 24.90
CA VAL A 607 2.96 -8.02 25.81
C VAL A 607 4.36 -8.24 25.22
N ALA A 608 4.48 -8.53 23.93
CA ALA A 608 5.78 -8.68 23.26
C ALA A 608 6.62 -7.39 23.33
N ILE A 609 6.03 -6.22 23.04
CA ILE A 609 6.73 -4.93 23.14
C ILE A 609 7.17 -4.66 24.58
N VAL A 610 6.28 -4.87 25.57
CA VAL A 610 6.60 -4.65 26.99
C VAL A 610 7.72 -5.57 27.48
N LEU A 611 7.75 -6.83 27.05
CA LEU A 611 8.81 -7.78 27.41
C LEU A 611 10.16 -7.40 26.80
N VAL A 612 10.20 -7.01 25.51
CA VAL A 612 11.46 -6.58 24.86
C VAL A 612 11.96 -5.26 25.45
N VAL A 613 11.12 -4.24 25.60
CA VAL A 613 11.50 -2.96 26.23
C VAL A 613 11.94 -3.17 27.68
N GLY A 614 11.27 -4.08 28.41
CA GLY A 614 11.67 -4.48 29.76
C GLY A 614 13.04 -5.15 29.80
N ARG A 615 13.36 -6.05 28.86
CA ARG A 615 14.70 -6.64 28.72
C ARG A 615 15.76 -5.57 28.42
N TRP A 616 15.52 -4.70 27.44
CA TRP A 616 16.41 -3.59 27.11
C TRP A 616 16.69 -2.68 28.31
N TYR A 617 15.65 -2.30 29.05
CA TYR A 617 15.79 -1.50 30.26
C TYR A 617 16.62 -2.22 31.32
N LEU A 618 16.34 -3.50 31.60
CA LEU A 618 17.10 -4.27 32.58
C LEU A 618 18.58 -4.40 32.20
N VAL A 619 18.88 -4.72 30.93
CA VAL A 619 20.27 -4.83 30.42
C VAL A 619 21.00 -3.49 30.54
N THR A 620 20.40 -2.40 30.07
CA THR A 620 21.03 -1.06 30.13
C THR A 620 21.11 -0.48 31.54
N SER A 621 20.25 -0.91 32.48
CA SER A 621 20.35 -0.58 33.91
C SER A 621 21.34 -1.45 34.70
N ALA A 622 21.87 -2.51 34.08
CA ALA A 622 22.83 -3.44 34.70
C ALA A 622 24.29 -3.14 34.31
N GLU A 623 24.53 -2.23 33.36
CA GLU A 623 25.86 -1.62 33.23
C GLU A 623 26.10 -0.67 34.41
N PRO A 624 27.22 -0.78 35.14
CA PRO A 624 27.47 0.05 36.31
C PRO A 624 27.56 1.52 35.89
N SER A 625 26.92 2.40 36.67
CA SER A 625 26.98 3.82 36.36
C SER A 625 28.42 4.34 36.48
N ILE A 626 28.79 5.33 35.66
CA ILE A 626 30.14 5.94 35.70
C ILE A 626 30.44 6.59 37.08
N PHE A 627 29.40 6.79 37.90
CA PHE A 627 29.48 7.32 39.27
C PHE A 627 29.67 6.24 40.35
N GLU A 628 29.73 4.95 39.98
CA GLU A 628 29.98 3.81 40.89
C GLU A 628 31.32 3.12 40.66
N ASP A 629 32.19 3.65 39.77
CA ASP A 629 33.59 3.19 39.66
C ASP A 629 34.40 3.63 40.89
N PRO A 630 34.87 2.72 41.77
CA PRO A 630 35.62 3.07 42.98
C PRO A 630 36.98 3.74 42.69
N ALA A 631 37.42 3.79 41.43
CA ALA A 631 38.61 4.53 41.01
C ALA A 631 38.47 6.06 41.14
N PHE A 632 37.24 6.59 41.20
CA PHE A 632 37.01 8.01 41.53
C PHE A 632 36.80 8.17 43.03
N GLY A 633 37.90 8.51 43.72
CA GLY A 633 37.93 8.67 45.18
C GLY A 633 37.00 9.75 45.73
N THR A 634 36.65 9.61 47.01
CA THR A 634 35.75 10.49 47.75
C THR A 634 36.18 11.96 47.72
N PRO A 635 35.27 12.93 47.52
CA PRO A 635 35.59 14.35 47.35
C PRO A 635 35.87 15.05 48.69
N GLU A 636 36.97 14.68 49.36
CA GLU A 636 37.32 15.18 50.70
C GLU A 636 38.73 15.82 50.80
N VAL A 637 39.51 15.84 49.72
CA VAL A 637 40.85 16.47 49.67
C VAL A 637 40.91 17.55 48.59
N ALA A 638 40.30 18.70 48.89
CA ALA A 638 40.31 19.88 48.01
C ALA A 638 40.45 21.22 48.78
N PHE A 639 41.10 21.20 49.97
CA PHE A 639 41.22 22.40 50.81
C PHE A 639 42.52 22.49 51.64
N SER A 640 43.68 22.32 51.00
CA SER A 640 44.97 22.82 51.50
C SER A 640 45.93 23.12 50.34
N LEU A 641 47.04 23.81 50.62
CA LEU A 641 48.08 24.20 49.65
C LEU A 641 47.64 25.25 48.60
N ARG A 642 47.19 26.40 49.11
CA ARG A 642 47.70 27.69 48.64
C ARG A 642 48.62 28.28 49.71
N GLU A 643 49.91 28.27 49.45
CA GLU A 643 50.92 29.25 49.88
C GLU A 643 52.15 29.09 48.99
#